data_AF-A0ABD3Q977-F1
#
_entry.id   AF-A0ABD3Q977-F1
#
_cell.length_a   1.000
_cell.length_b   1.000
_cell.length_c   1.000
_cell.angle_alpha   90.00
_cell.angle_beta   90.00
_cell.angle_gamma   90.00
#
_symmetry.space_group_name_H-M   'P 1'
#
loop_
_entity.id
_entity.type
_entity.pdbx_description
1 polymer ?
#
loop_
_entity_poly.entity_id
_entity_poly.type
_entity_poly.pdbx_seq_one_letter_code
_entity_poly.pdbx_strand_id
1 'polypeptide(L)'
;MANEWNGSVWIKDNWTDEEKTQALSILSSAEAKSALTTQEQIEKQQQAFDQFRRNAGTNWNVFYEQNQNKFFKDRHYLHKAFPLEFAWLYPHDDINENDGSVQDYSNESTCDDGAVNSCTNQQSLDHWSKSDEVHVVEIGCGVGNAILPLLEQHSGLKQHKKDSDNLPHLHVHCLDFAPNAIKILKDDIRFRAAANEGRATAHVYDLSAMHPSMISIGKQKGLANSADVAILLFCLSAVGPHPSTALSRAANHAMDMLKPGGILIIRDYGRLDEAQLKLGKGNKGLGENFYQKGDGTGVYYFELNDLKALFGNDTGSGYCKLEILELDYIQRVYRNRGDGTTRRRVWVQGRFQKPFPSSKRTSDRDESLLMQEFMSTSTQRWDNYYKIQPDSLQQMSLGEAISLKNSNNLLQIFPIEFGQWKSLLDPPNATKRKICATNGESIKAESLSESSNVTVIDVGCGVGSGTLLNIMAKQQMQAQLEEFELPLQPRLRTHHVDVSFEAIQRLQNDPRYKSVESGVNDVTTEAPVITSTVADITTSQWLPTYFKDLSSADFVLLLFSLSAMGPYKQQNSMLRNAVKNVASMLKPGGVVLFRDFGSYDDDQLQLNSCFGSQICSNFYLRDGDASGEQAMGTAVYFFDLEEVRELFVNAGFEVLQLEYINRPYSKSGKQSKNLTVNGGAIKRTRVWVHGRFRKPSNIM
;
A
#
# COMPACT_ATOMS: atom_id res chain seq x y z
N MET A 1 -3.50 25.59 28.75
CA MET A 1 -3.78 27.00 28.39
C MET A 1 -4.97 26.98 27.45
N ALA A 2 -6.05 27.68 27.79
CA ALA A 2 -7.27 27.69 26.98
C ALA A 2 -7.03 28.49 25.70
N ASN A 3 -7.43 27.95 24.54
CA ASN A 3 -7.40 28.66 23.26
C ASN A 3 -8.22 29.96 23.40
N GLU A 4 -7.56 31.12 23.34
CA GLU A 4 -8.23 32.42 23.34
C GLU A 4 -9.11 32.55 22.09
N TRP A 5 -10.36 33.01 22.28
CA TRP A 5 -11.34 33.09 21.20
C TRP A 5 -11.06 34.33 20.33
N ASN A 6 -10.54 34.12 19.12
CA ASN A 6 -10.14 35.18 18.18
C ASN A 6 -11.30 35.75 17.33
N GLY A 7 -12.56 35.41 17.62
CA GLY A 7 -13.71 35.82 16.82
C GLY A 7 -14.09 34.84 15.70
N SER A 8 -13.26 33.83 15.41
CA SER A 8 -13.62 32.75 14.49
C SER A 8 -14.77 31.90 15.02
N VAL A 9 -15.68 31.49 14.13
CA VAL A 9 -16.82 30.61 14.45
C VAL A 9 -16.33 29.19 14.79
N TRP A 10 -15.16 28.80 14.31
CA TRP A 10 -14.61 27.45 14.47
C TRP A 10 -13.13 27.49 14.78
N ILE A 11 -12.75 27.05 15.97
CA ILE A 11 -11.35 26.96 16.40
C ILE A 11 -10.91 25.50 16.31
N LYS A 12 -9.75 25.23 15.71
CA LYS A 12 -9.14 23.89 15.72
C LYS A 12 -8.88 23.50 17.17
N ASP A 13 -9.45 22.37 17.58
CA ASP A 13 -9.34 21.90 18.95
C ASP A 13 -8.24 20.85 19.06
N ASN A 14 -7.39 20.97 20.08
CA ASN A 14 -6.39 19.97 20.42
C ASN A 14 -6.71 19.49 21.83
N TRP A 15 -7.22 18.27 21.91
CA TRP A 15 -7.54 17.66 23.20
C TRP A 15 -6.27 17.41 24.03
N THR A 16 -6.29 17.78 25.30
CA THR A 16 -5.29 17.29 26.26
C THR A 16 -5.59 15.84 26.65
N ASP A 17 -4.59 15.11 27.12
CA ASP A 17 -4.78 13.72 27.55
C ASP A 17 -5.73 13.61 28.74
N GLU A 18 -5.76 14.61 29.64
CA GLU A 18 -6.72 14.69 30.75
C GLU A 18 -8.16 14.86 30.25
N GLU A 19 -8.38 15.74 29.27
CA GLU A 19 -9.70 15.95 28.69
C GLU A 19 -10.19 14.68 27.99
N LYS A 20 -9.32 13.98 27.24
CA LYS A 20 -9.67 12.70 26.60
C LYS A 20 -10.06 11.67 27.64
N THR A 21 -9.27 11.56 28.69
CA THR A 21 -9.51 10.65 29.81
C THR A 21 -10.85 10.96 30.48
N GLN A 22 -11.20 12.24 30.66
CA GLN A 22 -12.48 12.64 31.24
C GLN A 22 -13.67 12.32 30.32
N ALA A 23 -13.55 12.54 29.00
CA ALA A 23 -14.63 12.18 28.07
C ALA A 23 -14.81 10.66 27.97
N LEU A 24 -13.71 9.91 27.97
CA LEU A 24 -13.73 8.45 28.03
C LEU A 24 -14.30 7.94 29.36
N SER A 25 -14.07 8.64 30.49
CA SER A 25 -14.68 8.25 31.77
C SER A 25 -16.19 8.46 31.78
N ILE A 26 -16.70 9.50 31.10
CA ILE A 26 -18.16 9.70 30.90
C ILE A 26 -18.77 8.56 30.09
N LEU A 27 -18.12 8.18 28.99
CA LEU A 27 -18.61 7.10 28.11
C LEU A 27 -18.50 5.74 28.80
N SER A 28 -17.37 5.41 29.42
CA SER A 28 -17.20 4.17 30.18
C SER A 28 -18.13 4.07 31.39
N SER A 29 -18.44 5.19 32.07
CA SER A 29 -19.44 5.20 33.15
C SER A 29 -20.85 4.95 32.61
N ALA A 30 -21.16 5.43 31.40
CA ALA A 30 -22.41 5.13 30.72
C ALA A 30 -22.47 3.68 30.23
N GLU A 31 -21.39 3.19 29.65
CA GLU A 31 -21.21 1.80 29.20
C GLU A 31 -21.31 0.84 30.38
N ALA A 32 -20.69 1.15 31.53
CA ALA A 32 -20.79 0.37 32.76
C ALA A 32 -22.20 0.41 33.40
N LYS A 33 -22.92 1.54 33.29
CA LYS A 33 -24.36 1.59 33.64
C LYS A 33 -25.23 0.82 32.67
N SER A 34 -24.80 0.71 31.41
CA SER A 34 -25.47 -0.05 30.36
C SER A 34 -25.02 -1.51 30.29
N ALA A 35 -23.94 -1.90 30.98
CA ALA A 35 -23.37 -3.23 30.96
C ALA A 35 -24.43 -4.17 31.54
N LEU A 36 -25.11 -4.86 30.62
CA LEU A 36 -26.31 -5.60 30.91
C LEU A 36 -25.92 -6.79 31.78
N THR A 37 -26.45 -6.84 33.00
CA THR A 37 -26.10 -7.88 33.97
C THR A 37 -27.10 -9.03 33.96
N THR A 38 -28.23 -8.86 33.27
CA THR A 38 -29.29 -9.89 33.17
C THR A 38 -29.72 -10.15 31.73
N GLN A 39 -30.12 -11.39 31.47
CA GLN A 39 -30.63 -11.85 30.17
C GLN A 39 -31.84 -11.02 29.68
N GLU A 40 -32.73 -10.61 30.59
CA GLU A 40 -33.90 -9.78 30.28
C GLU A 40 -33.51 -8.39 29.74
N GLN A 41 -32.43 -7.80 30.26
CA GLN A 41 -31.95 -6.49 29.81
C GLN A 41 -31.34 -6.56 28.41
N ILE A 42 -30.62 -7.66 28.09
CA ILE A 42 -30.09 -7.95 26.75
C ILE A 42 -31.24 -8.08 25.75
N GLU A 43 -32.27 -8.85 26.08
CA GLU A 43 -33.43 -9.03 25.22
C GLU A 43 -34.18 -7.72 24.96
N LYS A 44 -34.34 -6.87 25.99
CA LYS A 44 -34.95 -5.53 25.84
C LYS A 44 -34.14 -4.61 24.94
N GLN A 45 -32.81 -4.59 25.07
CA GLN A 45 -31.96 -3.76 24.21
C GLN A 45 -32.01 -4.25 22.76
N GLN A 46 -31.96 -5.57 22.54
CA GLN A 46 -32.09 -6.16 21.21
C GLN A 46 -33.44 -5.82 20.57
N GLN A 47 -34.55 -5.92 21.34
CA GLN A 47 -35.88 -5.53 20.86
C GLN A 47 -35.95 -4.04 20.48
N ALA A 48 -35.33 -3.16 21.27
CA ALA A 48 -35.28 -1.73 20.97
C ALA A 48 -34.48 -1.45 19.69
N PHE A 49 -33.36 -2.14 19.48
CA PHE A 49 -32.58 -2.06 18.26
C PHE A 49 -33.35 -2.59 17.04
N ASP A 50 -34.05 -3.72 17.17
CA ASP A 50 -34.86 -4.29 16.09
C ASP A 50 -36.07 -3.42 15.75
N GLN A 51 -36.68 -2.77 16.75
CA GLN A 51 -37.74 -1.77 16.54
C GLN A 51 -37.19 -0.53 15.83
N PHE A 52 -36.04 -0.02 16.27
CA PHE A 52 -35.35 1.09 15.61
C PHE A 52 -35.09 0.78 14.13
N ARG A 53 -34.50 -0.40 13.84
CA ARG A 53 -34.19 -0.83 12.47
C ARG A 53 -35.42 -0.92 11.57
N ARG A 54 -36.52 -1.48 12.07
CA ARG A 54 -37.78 -1.57 11.32
C ARG A 54 -38.37 -0.20 10.99
N ASN A 55 -38.18 0.78 11.87
CA ASN A 55 -38.76 2.11 11.74
C ASN A 55 -37.81 3.14 11.11
N ALA A 56 -36.56 2.79 10.83
CA ALA A 56 -35.53 3.74 10.40
C ALA A 56 -35.95 4.52 9.15
N GLY A 57 -36.46 3.84 8.12
CA GLY A 57 -36.95 4.49 6.89
C GLY A 57 -38.13 5.42 7.15
N THR A 58 -39.08 5.00 7.98
CA THR A 58 -40.23 5.85 8.38
C THR A 58 -39.77 7.09 9.14
N ASN A 59 -38.85 6.94 10.10
CA ASN A 59 -38.37 8.05 10.93
C ASN A 59 -37.67 9.12 10.07
N TRP A 60 -36.81 8.71 9.14
CA TRP A 60 -36.16 9.65 8.22
C TRP A 60 -37.15 10.27 7.21
N ASN A 61 -38.12 9.50 6.71
CA ASN A 61 -39.14 10.04 5.82
C ASN A 61 -40.02 11.09 6.49
N VAL A 62 -40.42 10.86 7.75
CA VAL A 62 -41.16 11.83 8.59
C VAL A 62 -40.29 13.03 8.94
N PHE A 63 -39.00 12.81 9.24
CA PHE A 63 -38.06 13.90 9.48
C PHE A 63 -38.05 14.89 8.31
N TYR A 64 -37.92 14.41 7.07
CA TYR A 64 -37.94 15.29 5.90
C TYR A 64 -39.32 15.88 5.60
N GLU A 65 -40.41 15.17 5.92
CA GLU A 65 -41.76 15.72 5.85
C GLU A 65 -41.94 16.94 6.76
N GLN A 66 -41.42 16.87 7.98
CA GLN A 66 -41.55 17.95 8.97
C GLN A 66 -40.59 19.11 8.69
N ASN A 67 -39.37 18.79 8.30
CA ASN A 67 -38.28 19.77 8.21
C ASN A 67 -38.09 20.37 6.82
N GLN A 68 -38.56 19.70 5.78
CA GLN A 68 -38.41 20.13 4.38
C GLN A 68 -36.94 20.45 4.05
N ASN A 69 -36.68 21.59 3.41
CA ASN A 69 -35.34 22.09 3.10
C ASN A 69 -34.79 23.10 4.14
N LYS A 70 -35.36 23.16 5.34
CA LYS A 70 -35.06 24.23 6.32
C LYS A 70 -34.08 23.82 7.42
N PHE A 71 -33.83 22.52 7.60
CA PHE A 71 -33.04 22.03 8.73
C PHE A 71 -31.53 22.07 8.47
N PHE A 72 -31.10 21.53 7.34
CA PHE A 72 -29.71 21.58 6.92
C PHE A 72 -29.50 22.80 6.03
N LYS A 73 -28.29 23.36 6.10
CA LYS A 73 -27.83 24.41 5.21
C LYS A 73 -26.99 23.82 4.09
N ASP A 74 -27.02 24.50 2.96
CA ASP A 74 -26.15 24.26 1.81
C ASP A 74 -24.66 24.28 2.22
N ARG A 75 -23.89 23.34 1.65
CA ARG A 75 -22.49 23.07 1.99
C ARG A 75 -21.54 23.70 0.99
N HIS A 76 -21.36 25.01 1.08
CA HIS A 76 -20.43 25.77 0.24
C HIS A 76 -18.93 25.60 0.60
N TYR A 77 -18.54 24.47 1.18
CA TYR A 77 -17.17 24.25 1.65
C TYR A 77 -16.53 22.98 1.09
N LEU A 78 -17.20 22.23 0.20
CA LEU A 78 -16.64 20.98 -0.31
C LEU A 78 -15.30 21.17 -1.03
N HIS A 79 -15.11 22.26 -1.76
CA HIS A 79 -13.80 22.62 -2.34
C HIS A 79 -12.72 22.95 -1.30
N LYS A 80 -13.10 23.37 -0.08
CA LYS A 80 -12.15 23.59 1.02
C LYS A 80 -11.84 22.30 1.76
N ALA A 81 -12.85 21.44 1.94
CA ALA A 81 -12.73 20.18 2.66
C ALA A 81 -12.10 19.05 1.83
N PHE A 82 -12.33 19.07 0.52
CA PHE A 82 -11.93 18.08 -0.47
C PHE A 82 -11.48 18.81 -1.76
N PRO A 83 -10.38 19.59 -1.69
CA PRO A 83 -9.93 20.44 -2.80
C PRO A 83 -9.57 19.64 -4.05
N LEU A 84 -9.00 18.45 -3.89
CA LEU A 84 -8.61 17.62 -5.02
C LEU A 84 -9.82 17.13 -5.84
N GLU A 85 -10.99 17.00 -5.22
CA GLU A 85 -12.22 16.55 -5.87
C GLU A 85 -13.06 17.70 -6.41
N PHE A 86 -13.05 18.89 -5.80
CA PHE A 86 -14.00 19.96 -6.13
C PHE A 86 -13.42 21.36 -6.36
N ALA A 87 -12.12 21.62 -6.19
CA ALA A 87 -11.56 22.97 -6.39
C ALA A 87 -11.75 23.48 -7.84
N TRP A 88 -11.78 22.57 -8.82
CA TRP A 88 -12.03 22.90 -10.23
C TRP A 88 -13.40 23.54 -10.52
N LEU A 89 -14.37 23.43 -9.59
CA LEU A 89 -15.69 24.07 -9.69
C LEU A 89 -15.70 25.52 -9.17
N TYR A 90 -14.58 26.03 -8.69
CA TYR A 90 -14.49 27.36 -8.09
C TYR A 90 -13.36 28.16 -8.76
N PRO A 91 -13.55 29.47 -9.02
CA PRO A 91 -12.49 30.29 -9.60
C PRO A 91 -11.33 30.49 -8.62
N HIS A 92 -10.11 30.58 -9.14
CA HIS A 92 -8.88 30.74 -8.34
C HIS A 92 -8.88 31.99 -7.43
N ASP A 93 -9.65 33.02 -7.78
CA ASP A 93 -9.72 34.27 -7.03
C ASP A 93 -10.59 34.16 -5.75
N ASP A 94 -11.56 33.25 -5.69
CA ASP A 94 -12.38 33.00 -4.49
C ASP A 94 -11.64 32.17 -3.42
N ILE A 95 -10.40 31.76 -3.70
CA ILE A 95 -9.51 31.07 -2.76
C ILE A 95 -8.80 32.10 -1.85
N ASN A 96 -8.82 33.39 -2.21
CA ASN A 96 -8.32 34.49 -1.38
C ASN A 96 -9.47 35.44 -0.98
N GLU A 97 -9.83 35.40 0.31
CA GLU A 97 -10.48 36.45 1.11
C GLU A 97 -11.29 37.54 0.35
N ASN A 98 -12.63 37.37 0.23
CA ASN A 98 -13.65 38.42 0.46
C ASN A 98 -15.08 38.02 0.03
N ASP A 99 -15.68 36.97 0.63
CA ASP A 99 -17.13 36.96 0.81
C ASP A 99 -17.46 37.01 2.30
N GLY A 100 -18.24 38.02 2.69
CA GLY A 100 -18.55 38.45 4.05
C GLY A 100 -19.44 37.49 4.84
N SER A 101 -19.36 36.19 4.58
CA SER A 101 -19.95 35.16 5.42
C SER A 101 -18.97 33.98 5.57
N VAL A 102 -18.37 33.89 6.77
CA VAL A 102 -17.28 32.96 7.18
C VAL A 102 -15.87 33.47 6.84
N GLN A 103 -15.39 34.42 7.64
CA GLN A 103 -13.98 34.79 7.73
C GLN A 103 -13.20 33.83 8.67
N ASP A 104 -11.92 33.67 8.36
CA ASP A 104 -10.84 32.87 8.99
C ASP A 104 -10.71 31.39 8.59
N TYR A 105 -10.17 31.20 7.37
CA TYR A 105 -9.26 30.10 7.04
C TYR A 105 -8.07 30.66 6.22
N SER A 106 -7.19 31.42 6.86
CA SER A 106 -5.85 31.72 6.36
C SER A 106 -4.83 31.57 7.51
N ASN A 107 -3.61 31.22 7.13
CA ASN A 107 -2.60 30.55 7.94
C ASN A 107 -1.98 31.40 9.07
N GLU A 108 -1.73 30.77 10.23
CA GLU A 108 -0.52 31.01 11.03
C GLU A 108 0.12 29.67 11.42
N SER A 109 0.93 29.12 10.51
CA SER A 109 2.08 28.30 10.88
C SER A 109 3.31 29.06 10.41
N THR A 110 4.06 29.59 11.36
CA THR A 110 5.36 30.21 11.13
C THR A 110 6.36 29.16 10.68
N CYS A 111 6.49 29.01 9.37
CA CYS A 111 7.76 28.78 8.71
C CYS A 111 7.75 29.54 7.38
N ASP A 112 8.82 30.30 7.17
CA ASP A 112 9.04 31.29 6.12
C ASP A 112 8.98 30.68 4.70
N ASP A 113 8.66 31.56 3.73
CA ASP A 113 8.74 31.41 2.26
C ASP A 113 7.63 30.63 1.49
N GLY A 114 6.46 31.28 1.36
CA GLY A 114 6.05 31.95 0.10
C GLY A 114 5.82 31.20 -1.24
N ALA A 115 5.99 29.88 -1.36
CA ALA A 115 5.97 29.23 -2.71
C ALA A 115 5.01 28.03 -2.92
N VAL A 116 4.13 27.69 -1.97
CA VAL A 116 3.47 26.36 -1.97
C VAL A 116 2.03 26.34 -2.54
N ASN A 117 1.36 27.49 -2.74
CA ASN A 117 -0.08 27.50 -3.05
C ASN A 117 -0.49 27.49 -4.53
N SER A 118 0.43 27.58 -5.50
CA SER A 118 0.04 27.56 -6.93
C SER A 118 0.20 26.19 -7.62
N CYS A 119 1.12 25.33 -7.18
CA CYS A 119 1.49 24.12 -7.93
C CYS A 119 0.54 22.90 -7.70
N THR A 120 -0.11 22.80 -6.54
CA THR A 120 -1.01 21.67 -6.21
C THR A 120 -2.40 21.82 -6.81
N ASN A 121 -2.92 23.05 -6.92
CA ASN A 121 -4.18 23.29 -7.61
C ASN A 121 -4.07 23.00 -9.11
N GLN A 122 -2.93 23.33 -9.74
CA GLN A 122 -2.70 23.07 -11.17
C GLN A 122 -2.78 21.57 -11.50
N GLN A 123 -2.20 20.68 -10.68
CA GLN A 123 -2.25 19.22 -10.92
C GLN A 123 -3.64 18.60 -10.74
N SER A 124 -4.49 19.10 -9.83
CA SER A 124 -5.89 18.65 -9.70
C SER A 124 -6.76 19.13 -10.86
N LEU A 125 -6.52 20.38 -11.30
CA LEU A 125 -7.10 20.93 -12.52
C LEU A 125 -6.65 20.11 -13.74
N ASP A 126 -5.39 19.70 -13.83
CA ASP A 126 -4.86 18.90 -14.95
C ASP A 126 -5.42 17.46 -15.01
N HIS A 127 -5.87 16.90 -13.88
CA HIS A 127 -6.48 15.57 -13.85
C HIS A 127 -7.93 15.59 -14.36
N TRP A 128 -8.73 16.56 -13.89
CA TRP A 128 -10.14 16.69 -14.27
C TRP A 128 -10.37 17.45 -15.56
N SER A 129 -9.47 18.36 -15.94
CA SER A 129 -9.51 19.07 -17.24
C SER A 129 -9.25 18.17 -18.46
N LYS A 130 -8.80 16.92 -18.25
CA LYS A 130 -8.67 15.91 -19.31
C LYS A 130 -9.92 15.08 -19.55
N SER A 131 -10.95 15.20 -18.70
CA SER A 131 -12.19 14.42 -18.81
C SER A 131 -13.33 15.32 -19.26
N ASP A 132 -14.08 14.89 -20.28
CA ASP A 132 -15.24 15.65 -20.78
C ASP A 132 -16.42 15.65 -19.80
N GLU A 133 -16.50 14.62 -18.93
CA GLU A 133 -17.57 14.45 -17.94
C GLU A 133 -16.98 14.04 -16.58
N VAL A 134 -17.63 14.49 -15.50
CA VAL A 134 -17.35 14.08 -14.12
C VAL A 134 -18.66 13.63 -13.47
N HIS A 135 -18.70 12.38 -13.01
CA HIS A 135 -19.87 11.74 -12.42
C HIS A 135 -19.74 11.67 -10.89
N VAL A 136 -20.62 12.39 -10.19
CA VAL A 136 -20.66 12.43 -8.72
C VAL A 136 -21.90 11.70 -8.21
N VAL A 137 -21.72 10.77 -7.28
CA VAL A 137 -22.83 10.09 -6.60
C VAL A 137 -22.87 10.52 -5.15
N GLU A 138 -23.94 11.18 -4.72
CA GLU A 138 -24.18 11.49 -3.30
C GLU A 138 -25.12 10.45 -2.70
N ILE A 139 -24.64 9.74 -1.68
CA ILE A 139 -25.37 8.69 -0.97
C ILE A 139 -25.79 9.20 0.41
N GLY A 140 -27.08 9.09 0.72
CA GLY A 140 -27.69 9.82 1.84
C GLY A 140 -27.80 11.31 1.53
N CYS A 141 -28.21 11.67 0.31
CA CYS A 141 -28.22 13.06 -0.16
C CYS A 141 -29.22 13.95 0.58
N GLY A 142 -30.21 13.36 1.27
CA GLY A 142 -31.34 14.08 1.81
C GLY A 142 -32.00 14.94 0.73
N VAL A 143 -32.11 16.23 1.01
CA VAL A 143 -32.67 17.25 0.10
C VAL A 143 -31.59 17.95 -0.75
N GLY A 144 -30.36 17.40 -0.82
CA GLY A 144 -29.29 17.82 -1.75
C GLY A 144 -28.39 18.96 -1.28
N ASN A 145 -28.30 19.23 0.03
CA ASN A 145 -27.52 20.36 0.56
C ASN A 145 -26.03 20.34 0.17
N ALA A 146 -25.46 19.20 -0.22
CA ALA A 146 -24.09 19.12 -0.71
C ALA A 146 -24.00 19.29 -2.23
N ILE A 147 -24.90 18.67 -2.99
CA ILE A 147 -24.90 18.68 -4.46
C ILE A 147 -25.47 19.97 -5.06
N LEU A 148 -26.53 20.56 -4.48
CA LEU A 148 -27.19 21.74 -5.02
C LEU A 148 -26.21 22.93 -5.21
N PRO A 149 -25.32 23.24 -4.24
CA PRO A 149 -24.27 24.24 -4.46
C PRO A 149 -23.31 23.91 -5.59
N LEU A 150 -22.96 22.63 -5.78
CA LEU A 150 -22.05 22.24 -6.87
C LEU A 150 -22.71 22.45 -8.24
N LEU A 151 -24.00 22.13 -8.36
CA LEU A 151 -24.79 22.37 -9.58
C LEU A 151 -24.90 23.87 -9.90
N GLU A 152 -25.11 24.69 -8.88
CA GLU A 152 -25.19 26.15 -9.00
C GLU A 152 -23.85 26.73 -9.48
N GLN A 153 -22.74 26.33 -8.85
CA GLN A 153 -21.40 26.78 -9.22
C GLN A 153 -21.01 26.37 -10.65
N HIS A 154 -21.29 25.10 -11.01
CA HIS A 154 -21.07 24.61 -12.38
C HIS A 154 -21.85 25.41 -13.42
N SER A 155 -23.10 25.77 -13.10
CA SER A 155 -23.96 26.56 -13.98
C SER A 155 -23.45 28.00 -14.12
N GLY A 156 -22.95 28.60 -13.04
CA GLY A 156 -22.34 29.94 -13.05
C GLY A 156 -21.06 29.99 -13.89
N LEU A 157 -20.19 29.00 -13.78
CA LEU A 157 -18.95 28.92 -14.58
C LEU A 157 -19.21 28.85 -16.10
N LYS A 158 -20.28 28.15 -16.53
CA LYS A 158 -20.69 28.10 -17.94
C LYS A 158 -21.11 29.47 -18.49
N GLN A 159 -21.62 30.36 -17.65
CA GLN A 159 -22.10 31.68 -18.08
C GLN A 159 -20.97 32.72 -18.19
N HIS A 160 -19.87 32.53 -17.46
CA HIS A 160 -18.82 33.56 -17.29
C HIS A 160 -17.50 33.29 -18.03
N LYS A 161 -17.23 32.08 -18.55
CA LYS A 161 -15.99 31.78 -19.30
C LYS A 161 -16.13 31.98 -20.81
N LYS A 162 -15.23 32.77 -21.41
CA LYS A 162 -14.93 32.77 -22.86
C LYS A 162 -14.27 31.45 -23.33
N ASP A 163 -13.71 30.68 -22.40
CA ASP A 163 -13.11 29.36 -22.61
C ASP A 163 -14.04 28.23 -22.10
N SER A 164 -15.30 28.22 -22.54
CA SER A 164 -16.27 27.17 -22.20
C SER A 164 -15.85 25.78 -22.70
N ASP A 165 -14.89 25.71 -23.62
CA ASP A 165 -14.56 24.51 -24.36
C ASP A 165 -13.85 23.43 -23.52
N ASN A 166 -13.32 23.77 -22.34
CA ASN A 166 -12.56 22.84 -21.48
C ASN A 166 -13.14 22.63 -20.07
N LEU A 167 -14.39 23.03 -19.78
CA LEU A 167 -15.01 22.77 -18.47
C LEU A 167 -15.72 21.40 -18.49
N PRO A 168 -15.32 20.43 -17.64
CA PRO A 168 -15.96 19.12 -17.59
C PRO A 168 -17.46 19.23 -17.27
N HIS A 169 -18.27 18.38 -17.90
CA HIS A 169 -19.70 18.33 -17.63
C HIS A 169 -19.97 17.59 -16.31
N LEU A 170 -20.54 18.29 -15.33
CA LEU A 170 -20.88 17.69 -14.04
C LEU A 170 -22.20 16.92 -14.13
N HIS A 171 -22.12 15.60 -13.97
CA HIS A 171 -23.26 14.71 -13.78
C HIS A 171 -23.40 14.33 -12.31
N VAL A 172 -24.61 14.38 -11.77
CA VAL A 172 -24.89 14.07 -10.37
C VAL A 172 -26.00 13.03 -10.22
N HIS A 173 -25.77 12.07 -9.33
CA HIS A 173 -26.76 11.07 -8.93
C HIS A 173 -26.97 11.13 -7.41
N CYS A 174 -28.18 11.44 -7.00
CA CYS A 174 -28.54 11.67 -5.61
C CYS A 174 -29.39 10.50 -5.09
N LEU A 175 -28.91 9.82 -4.05
CA LEU A 175 -29.50 8.62 -3.50
C LEU A 175 -29.87 8.83 -2.03
N ASP A 176 -31.11 8.55 -1.67
CA ASP A 176 -31.57 8.59 -0.29
C ASP A 176 -32.70 7.58 -0.11
N PHE A 177 -32.73 6.88 1.02
CA PHE A 177 -33.77 5.91 1.31
C PHE A 177 -35.12 6.54 1.70
N ALA A 178 -35.18 7.83 2.02
CA ALA A 178 -36.39 8.56 2.37
C ALA A 178 -37.07 9.17 1.12
N PRO A 179 -38.28 8.69 0.74
CA PRO A 179 -39.00 9.21 -0.43
C PRO A 179 -39.27 10.71 -0.41
N ASN A 180 -39.59 11.28 0.75
CA ASN A 180 -39.84 12.71 0.89
C ASN A 180 -38.59 13.54 0.62
N ALA A 181 -37.40 13.07 1.02
CA ALA A 181 -36.15 13.76 0.74
C ALA A 181 -35.90 13.89 -0.77
N ILE A 182 -36.06 12.77 -1.48
CA ILE A 182 -35.92 12.70 -2.95
C ILE A 182 -36.97 13.56 -3.64
N LYS A 183 -38.21 13.59 -3.14
CA LYS A 183 -39.26 14.45 -3.68
C LYS A 183 -38.88 15.93 -3.57
N ILE A 184 -38.49 16.37 -2.37
CA ILE A 184 -38.10 17.77 -2.11
C ILE A 184 -36.89 18.17 -2.98
N LEU A 185 -35.89 17.29 -3.10
CA LEU A 185 -34.74 17.51 -3.97
C LEU A 185 -35.16 17.72 -5.43
N LYS A 186 -36.07 16.88 -5.95
CA LYS A 186 -36.56 17.00 -7.34
C LYS A 186 -37.36 18.28 -7.59
N ASP A 187 -37.99 18.84 -6.55
CA ASP A 187 -38.74 20.09 -6.63
C ASP A 187 -37.81 21.34 -6.58
N ASP A 188 -36.56 21.20 -6.14
CA ASP A 188 -35.58 22.31 -6.13
C ASP A 188 -35.26 22.78 -7.56
N ILE A 189 -35.23 24.10 -7.76
CA ILE A 189 -35.04 24.70 -9.08
C ILE A 189 -33.66 24.39 -9.68
N ARG A 190 -32.60 24.33 -8.86
CA ARG A 190 -31.24 24.04 -9.31
C ARG A 190 -31.13 22.59 -9.78
N PHE A 191 -31.72 21.66 -9.01
CA PHE A 191 -31.77 20.26 -9.38
C PHE A 191 -32.60 20.02 -10.63
N ARG A 192 -33.81 20.60 -10.70
CA ARG A 192 -34.71 20.46 -11.83
C ARG A 192 -34.11 21.01 -13.12
N ALA A 193 -33.40 22.13 -13.06
CA ALA A 193 -32.67 22.66 -14.21
C ALA A 193 -31.63 21.66 -14.73
N ALA A 194 -30.76 21.14 -13.83
CA ALA A 194 -29.77 20.13 -14.19
C ALA A 194 -30.40 18.81 -14.69
N ALA A 195 -31.53 18.39 -14.12
CA ALA A 195 -32.25 17.19 -14.53
C ALA A 195 -32.85 17.32 -15.93
N ASN A 196 -33.41 18.49 -16.27
CA ASN A 196 -33.93 18.77 -17.61
C ASN A 196 -32.82 18.76 -18.68
N GLU A 197 -31.58 19.07 -18.28
CA GLU A 197 -30.39 18.96 -19.13
C GLU A 197 -29.80 17.54 -19.17
N GLY A 198 -30.38 16.57 -18.46
CA GLY A 198 -29.87 15.20 -18.39
C GLY A 198 -28.64 15.03 -17.49
N ARG A 199 -28.31 16.03 -16.66
CA ARG A 199 -27.14 16.04 -15.77
C ARG A 199 -27.44 15.61 -14.34
N ALA A 200 -28.70 15.49 -13.93
CA ALA A 200 -29.05 15.16 -12.56
C ALA A 200 -30.14 14.09 -12.48
N THR A 201 -29.95 13.11 -11.59
CA THR A 201 -30.96 12.08 -11.28
C THR A 201 -31.05 11.85 -9.79
N ALA A 202 -32.25 11.49 -9.29
CA ALA A 202 -32.45 11.21 -7.88
C ALA A 202 -33.38 10.02 -7.66
N HIS A 203 -33.01 9.11 -6.77
CA HIS A 203 -33.68 7.83 -6.58
C HIS A 203 -33.81 7.46 -5.11
N VAL A 204 -34.94 6.83 -4.77
CA VAL A 204 -35.11 6.18 -3.47
C VAL A 204 -34.22 4.95 -3.44
N TYR A 205 -33.28 4.91 -2.50
CA TYR A 205 -32.25 3.87 -2.44
C TYR A 205 -31.77 3.61 -1.02
N ASP A 206 -31.93 2.37 -0.55
CA ASP A 206 -31.39 1.92 0.73
C ASP A 206 -30.00 1.34 0.54
N LEU A 207 -28.98 2.12 0.93
CA LEU A 207 -27.58 1.74 0.86
C LEU A 207 -27.26 0.39 1.55
N SER A 208 -27.99 0.04 2.61
CA SER A 208 -27.73 -1.18 3.40
C SER A 208 -28.39 -2.45 2.86
N ALA A 209 -29.29 -2.31 1.86
CA ALA A 209 -30.14 -3.39 1.35
C ALA A 209 -30.15 -3.52 -0.18
N MET A 210 -29.89 -2.44 -0.92
CA MET A 210 -29.99 -2.41 -2.37
C MET A 210 -28.61 -2.31 -3.00
N HIS A 211 -28.26 -3.23 -3.90
CA HIS A 211 -27.04 -3.14 -4.71
C HIS A 211 -27.19 -2.04 -5.78
N PRO A 212 -26.14 -1.25 -6.09
CA PRO A 212 -26.21 -0.12 -7.04
C PRO A 212 -26.61 -0.52 -8.47
N SER A 213 -26.43 -1.78 -8.87
CA SER A 213 -26.89 -2.28 -10.17
C SER A 213 -28.41 -2.31 -10.33
N MET A 214 -29.17 -2.23 -9.23
CA MET A 214 -30.64 -2.24 -9.25
C MET A 214 -31.25 -0.86 -9.54
N ILE A 215 -30.45 0.20 -9.56
CA ILE A 215 -30.92 1.57 -9.80
C ILE A 215 -31.15 1.75 -11.31
N SER A 216 -32.37 2.09 -11.71
CA SER A 216 -32.69 2.33 -13.12
C SER A 216 -32.47 3.79 -13.49
N ILE A 217 -31.49 4.06 -14.34
CA ILE A 217 -31.15 5.41 -14.83
C ILE A 217 -31.33 5.46 -16.35
N GLY A 218 -32.54 5.80 -16.80
CA GLY A 218 -32.85 5.91 -18.23
C GLY A 218 -32.52 4.62 -19.00
N LYS A 219 -31.64 4.71 -20.00
CA LYS A 219 -31.20 3.58 -20.85
C LYS A 219 -29.99 2.79 -20.31
N GLN A 220 -29.36 3.25 -19.22
CA GLN A 220 -28.17 2.62 -18.62
C GLN A 220 -28.54 1.54 -17.59
N LYS A 221 -27.68 0.53 -17.42
CA LYS A 221 -27.82 -0.52 -16.39
C LYS A 221 -27.08 -0.11 -15.10
N GLY A 222 -27.78 0.50 -14.14
CA GLY A 222 -27.27 0.66 -12.77
C GLY A 222 -26.30 1.83 -12.53
N LEU A 223 -25.95 2.05 -11.25
CA LEU A 223 -24.85 2.92 -10.81
C LEU A 223 -23.61 2.14 -10.35
N ALA A 224 -23.52 0.85 -10.70
CA ALA A 224 -22.32 0.09 -10.38
C ALA A 224 -21.18 0.53 -11.31
N ASN A 225 -20.01 0.86 -10.74
CA ASN A 225 -18.82 1.35 -11.44
C ASN A 225 -19.06 2.61 -12.28
N SER A 226 -19.86 3.55 -11.81
CA SER A 226 -20.23 4.77 -12.55
C SER A 226 -19.66 6.06 -11.98
N ALA A 227 -19.22 6.09 -10.72
CA ALA A 227 -18.86 7.32 -10.03
C ALA A 227 -17.35 7.62 -10.13
N ASP A 228 -17.01 8.83 -10.56
CA ASP A 228 -15.69 9.46 -10.33
C ASP A 228 -15.49 9.77 -8.85
N VAL A 229 -16.53 10.33 -8.23
CA VAL A 229 -16.55 10.68 -6.82
C VAL A 229 -17.85 10.16 -6.19
N ALA A 230 -17.74 9.34 -5.15
CA ALA A 230 -18.86 9.00 -4.28
C ALA A 230 -18.76 9.78 -2.97
N ILE A 231 -19.88 10.31 -2.49
CA ILE A 231 -19.97 11.16 -1.31
C ILE A 231 -20.81 10.49 -0.23
N LEU A 232 -20.23 10.30 0.95
CA LEU A 232 -20.93 9.90 2.18
C LEU A 232 -20.76 10.99 3.25
N LEU A 233 -21.71 11.92 3.36
CA LEU A 233 -21.69 12.96 4.40
C LEU A 233 -22.81 12.71 5.40
N PHE A 234 -22.45 12.37 6.64
CA PHE A 234 -23.39 12.09 7.73
C PHE A 234 -24.42 11.01 7.37
N CYS A 235 -23.98 9.97 6.65
CA CYS A 235 -24.85 8.93 6.10
C CYS A 235 -24.68 7.60 6.86
N LEU A 236 -23.44 7.11 7.01
CA LEU A 236 -23.19 5.80 7.59
C LEU A 236 -23.59 5.74 9.07
N SER A 237 -23.50 6.86 9.78
CA SER A 237 -23.93 6.94 11.18
C SER A 237 -25.41 6.64 11.39
N ALA A 238 -26.24 6.76 10.36
CA ALA A 238 -27.66 6.44 10.44
C ALA A 238 -27.96 4.94 10.18
N VAL A 239 -27.01 4.16 9.66
CA VAL A 239 -27.20 2.76 9.24
C VAL A 239 -27.17 1.80 10.42
N GLY A 240 -26.17 1.92 11.29
CA GLY A 240 -26.01 1.04 12.45
C GLY A 240 -24.59 1.02 13.01
N PRO A 241 -24.35 0.27 14.10
CA PRO A 241 -23.03 0.19 14.74
C PRO A 241 -22.02 -0.60 13.90
N HIS A 242 -20.73 -0.33 14.14
CA HIS A 242 -19.64 -1.21 13.71
C HIS A 242 -19.26 -2.18 14.85
N PRO A 243 -19.03 -3.47 14.55
CA PRO A 243 -19.32 -4.15 13.30
C PRO A 243 -20.82 -4.51 13.19
N SER A 244 -21.39 -4.37 11.98
CA SER A 244 -22.71 -4.93 11.69
C SER A 244 -22.85 -5.27 10.21
N THR A 245 -23.65 -6.29 9.90
CA THR A 245 -23.86 -6.75 8.51
C THR A 245 -24.47 -5.67 7.62
N ALA A 246 -25.35 -4.82 8.16
CA ALA A 246 -25.95 -3.70 7.44
C ALA A 246 -24.90 -2.65 7.06
N LEU A 247 -24.03 -2.28 8.00
CA LEU A 247 -22.98 -1.29 7.77
C LEU A 247 -21.89 -1.82 6.82
N SER A 248 -21.52 -3.10 6.93
CA SER A 248 -20.60 -3.74 5.99
C SER A 248 -21.17 -3.80 4.57
N ARG A 249 -22.46 -4.14 4.40
CA ARG A 249 -23.12 -4.09 3.09
C ARG A 249 -23.17 -2.67 2.54
N ALA A 250 -23.49 -1.69 3.39
CA ALA A 250 -23.51 -0.29 3.00
C ALA A 250 -22.15 0.20 2.48
N ALA A 251 -21.07 -0.14 3.19
CA ALA A 251 -19.70 0.14 2.73
C ALA A 251 -19.41 -0.53 1.38
N ASN A 252 -19.75 -1.82 1.22
CA ASN A 252 -19.54 -2.54 -0.04
C ASN A 252 -20.29 -1.91 -1.21
N HIS A 253 -21.58 -1.59 -1.05
CA HIS A 253 -22.36 -0.95 -2.10
C HIS A 253 -21.82 0.44 -2.49
N ALA A 254 -21.29 1.21 -1.53
CA ALA A 254 -20.61 2.47 -1.84
C ALA A 254 -19.33 2.25 -2.66
N MET A 255 -18.53 1.22 -2.32
CA MET A 255 -17.34 0.82 -3.10
C MET A 255 -17.71 0.32 -4.51
N ASP A 256 -18.82 -0.38 -4.65
CA ASP A 256 -19.31 -0.89 -5.93
C ASP A 256 -19.79 0.22 -6.88
N MET A 257 -20.18 1.39 -6.35
CA MET A 257 -20.55 2.54 -7.18
C MET A 257 -19.35 3.23 -7.86
N LEU A 258 -18.19 3.20 -7.21
CA LEU A 258 -16.99 3.84 -7.73
C LEU A 258 -16.54 3.15 -9.01
N LYS A 259 -16.21 3.94 -10.02
CA LYS A 259 -15.39 3.45 -11.13
C LYS A 259 -13.99 3.11 -10.60
N PRO A 260 -13.23 2.24 -11.27
CA PRO A 260 -11.84 2.05 -10.92
C PRO A 260 -11.04 3.36 -10.97
N GLY A 261 -10.23 3.63 -9.94
CA GLY A 261 -9.58 4.93 -9.73
C GLY A 261 -10.47 6.01 -9.08
N GLY A 262 -11.78 5.76 -8.95
CA GLY A 262 -12.73 6.70 -8.36
C GLY A 262 -12.51 6.89 -6.85
N ILE A 263 -12.90 8.07 -6.36
CA ILE A 263 -12.68 8.50 -4.98
C ILE A 263 -13.97 8.41 -4.16
N LEU A 264 -13.93 7.70 -3.05
CA LEU A 264 -14.91 7.82 -1.98
C LEU A 264 -14.45 8.87 -0.99
N ILE A 265 -15.26 9.90 -0.78
CA ILE A 265 -15.08 10.84 0.31
C ILE A 265 -16.12 10.58 1.40
N ILE A 266 -15.65 10.64 2.65
CA ILE A 266 -16.51 10.46 3.81
C ILE A 266 -16.29 11.58 4.82
N ARG A 267 -17.38 12.06 5.42
CA ARG A 267 -17.34 12.79 6.68
C ARG A 267 -18.53 12.36 7.53
N ASP A 268 -18.26 11.86 8.72
CA ASP A 268 -19.32 11.42 9.64
C ASP A 268 -18.99 11.78 11.10
N TYR A 269 -19.89 11.49 12.04
CA TYR A 269 -19.69 11.82 13.45
C TYR A 269 -18.56 10.98 14.05
N GLY A 270 -17.60 11.64 14.71
CA GLY A 270 -16.46 10.98 15.34
C GLY A 270 -16.65 10.81 16.85
N ARG A 271 -15.97 9.84 17.43
CA ARG A 271 -15.96 9.61 18.88
C ARG A 271 -15.59 10.87 19.66
N LEU A 272 -16.13 10.95 20.87
CA LEU A 272 -15.96 12.04 21.83
C LEU A 272 -16.60 13.37 21.40
N ASP A 273 -17.43 13.37 20.36
CA ASP A 273 -18.28 14.53 20.04
C ASP A 273 -19.21 14.84 21.22
N GLU A 274 -19.43 16.12 21.51
CA GLU A 274 -20.20 16.52 22.69
C GLU A 274 -21.66 16.01 22.64
N ALA A 275 -22.24 15.85 21.44
CA ALA A 275 -23.56 15.24 21.31
C ALA A 275 -23.55 13.76 21.72
N GLN A 276 -22.45 13.04 21.45
CA GLN A 276 -22.26 11.67 21.96
C GLN A 276 -22.25 11.66 23.48
N LEU A 277 -21.46 12.55 24.09
CA LEU A 277 -21.34 12.64 25.56
C LEU A 277 -22.68 12.95 26.23
N LYS A 278 -23.55 13.73 25.57
CA LYS A 278 -24.91 14.01 26.04
C LYS A 278 -25.83 12.80 25.90
N LEU A 279 -25.78 12.11 24.76
CA LEU A 279 -26.57 10.91 24.51
C LEU A 279 -26.16 9.76 25.43
N GLY A 280 -24.86 9.59 25.67
CA GLY A 280 -24.31 8.59 26.60
C GLY A 280 -24.74 8.79 28.04
N LYS A 281 -25.02 10.03 28.47
CA LYS A 281 -25.58 10.27 29.82
C LYS A 281 -27.04 9.84 29.97
N GLY A 282 -27.75 9.56 28.88
CA GLY A 282 -29.17 9.18 28.88
C GLY A 282 -29.43 7.72 28.48
N ASN A 283 -30.69 7.28 28.58
CA ASN A 283 -31.11 5.92 28.19
C ASN A 283 -31.43 5.82 26.68
N LYS A 284 -30.54 6.36 25.84
CA LYS A 284 -30.73 6.43 24.37
C LYS A 284 -29.82 5.49 23.59
N GLY A 285 -28.99 4.71 24.29
CA GLY A 285 -28.09 3.73 23.68
C GLY A 285 -28.85 2.58 23.03
N LEU A 286 -28.58 2.34 21.76
CA LEU A 286 -29.03 1.19 20.98
C LEU A 286 -27.92 0.13 20.83
N GLY A 287 -26.70 0.45 21.24
CA GLY A 287 -25.52 -0.40 21.21
C GLY A 287 -24.28 0.42 21.55
N GLU A 288 -23.10 -0.19 21.48
CA GLU A 288 -21.84 0.54 21.64
C GLU A 288 -21.76 1.65 20.59
N ASN A 289 -21.53 2.88 21.04
CA ASN A 289 -21.42 4.08 20.20
C ASN A 289 -22.64 4.42 19.34
N PHE A 290 -23.75 3.71 19.51
CA PHE A 290 -24.95 3.88 18.71
C PHE A 290 -26.13 4.35 19.54
N TYR A 291 -26.77 5.42 19.10
CA TYR A 291 -27.80 6.11 19.88
C TYR A 291 -29.02 6.47 19.05
N GLN A 292 -30.18 6.49 19.67
CA GLN A 292 -31.40 7.04 19.11
C GLN A 292 -31.59 8.51 19.51
N LYS A 293 -31.79 9.40 18.54
CA LYS A 293 -32.14 10.80 18.77
C LYS A 293 -33.63 10.96 19.15
N GLY A 294 -33.99 12.16 19.60
CA GLY A 294 -35.38 12.47 19.99
C GLY A 294 -36.39 12.43 18.84
N ASP A 295 -35.92 12.60 17.60
CA ASP A 295 -36.71 12.47 16.36
C ASP A 295 -36.87 11.00 15.89
N GLY A 296 -36.36 10.04 16.68
CA GLY A 296 -36.40 8.62 16.36
C GLY A 296 -35.31 8.13 15.41
N THR A 297 -34.51 9.01 14.81
CA THR A 297 -33.41 8.65 13.91
C THR A 297 -32.16 8.24 14.70
N GLY A 298 -31.26 7.48 14.06
CA GLY A 298 -30.07 6.92 14.70
C GLY A 298 -28.81 7.72 14.42
N VAL A 299 -27.82 7.59 15.31
CA VAL A 299 -26.47 8.12 15.12
C VAL A 299 -25.43 7.20 15.76
N TYR A 300 -24.49 6.74 14.95
CA TYR A 300 -23.26 6.08 15.36
C TYR A 300 -22.09 7.06 15.37
N TYR A 301 -21.21 6.95 16.36
CA TYR A 301 -20.00 7.77 16.47
C TYR A 301 -18.77 6.93 16.18
N PHE A 302 -18.13 7.21 15.05
CA PHE A 302 -17.05 6.42 14.47
C PHE A 302 -15.69 6.67 15.13
N GLU A 303 -14.92 5.60 15.23
CA GLU A 303 -13.46 5.64 15.32
C GLU A 303 -12.83 5.61 13.93
N LEU A 304 -11.58 6.09 13.80
CA LEU A 304 -10.84 5.96 12.54
C LEU A 304 -10.68 4.49 12.15
N ASN A 305 -10.47 3.60 13.13
CA ASN A 305 -10.33 2.16 12.89
C ASN A 305 -11.61 1.52 12.34
N ASP A 306 -12.80 2.04 12.68
CA ASP A 306 -14.05 1.57 12.09
C ASP A 306 -14.04 1.81 10.57
N LEU A 307 -13.62 3.00 10.13
CA LEU A 307 -13.54 3.33 8.70
C LEU A 307 -12.40 2.59 8.00
N LYS A 308 -11.26 2.36 8.68
CA LYS A 308 -10.20 1.48 8.16
C LYS A 308 -10.71 0.05 7.97
N ALA A 309 -11.46 -0.49 8.90
CA ALA A 309 -12.02 -1.84 8.78
C ALA A 309 -13.09 -1.92 7.67
N LEU A 310 -13.93 -0.89 7.54
CA LEU A 310 -14.97 -0.83 6.52
C LEU A 310 -14.40 -0.67 5.11
N PHE A 311 -13.41 0.21 4.90
CA PHE A 311 -12.94 0.61 3.57
C PHE A 311 -11.48 0.28 3.26
N GLY A 312 -10.61 0.15 4.26
CA GLY A 312 -9.16 -0.02 4.10
C GLY A 312 -8.70 -1.46 3.84
N ASN A 313 -7.57 -1.60 3.16
CA ASN A 313 -6.97 -2.86 2.71
C ASN A 313 -6.20 -3.64 3.82
N ASP A 314 -6.39 -3.32 5.09
CA ASP A 314 -5.51 -3.78 6.19
C ASP A 314 -5.92 -5.13 6.81
N THR A 315 -6.95 -5.78 6.28
CA THR A 315 -7.43 -7.09 6.78
C THR A 315 -7.80 -7.98 5.61
N GLY A 316 -7.28 -9.22 5.59
CA GLY A 316 -7.44 -10.22 4.53
C GLY A 316 -8.87 -10.73 4.27
N SER A 317 -9.88 -9.85 4.33
CA SER A 317 -11.22 -10.11 3.82
C SER A 317 -11.19 -10.05 2.30
N GLY A 318 -11.61 -11.12 1.62
CA GLY A 318 -11.54 -11.28 0.15
C GLY A 318 -12.44 -10.37 -0.70
N TYR A 319 -12.78 -9.16 -0.24
CA TYR A 319 -13.50 -8.13 -1.01
C TYR A 319 -12.53 -7.01 -1.42
N CYS A 320 -12.73 -6.41 -2.60
CA CYS A 320 -11.91 -5.29 -3.10
C CYS A 320 -12.03 -4.07 -2.17
N LYS A 321 -11.08 -3.93 -1.23
CA LYS A 321 -10.96 -2.76 -0.34
C LYS A 321 -10.33 -1.58 -1.09
N LEU A 322 -10.54 -0.38 -0.56
CA LEU A 322 -10.03 0.87 -1.11
C LEU A 322 -8.63 1.19 -0.55
N GLU A 323 -7.84 1.91 -1.33
CA GLU A 323 -6.61 2.56 -0.86
C GLU A 323 -6.99 3.76 0.02
N ILE A 324 -6.34 3.89 1.18
CA ILE A 324 -6.57 5.02 2.09
C ILE A 324 -5.66 6.17 1.66
N LEU A 325 -6.24 7.24 1.09
CA LEU A 325 -5.49 8.44 0.73
C LEU A 325 -5.35 9.38 1.95
N GLU A 326 -6.45 9.60 2.67
CA GLU A 326 -6.51 10.40 3.88
C GLU A 326 -7.51 9.80 4.86
N LEU A 327 -7.22 9.83 6.16
CA LEU A 327 -8.15 9.43 7.21
C LEU A 327 -7.75 10.02 8.56
N ASP A 328 -8.53 10.98 9.06
CA ASP A 328 -8.22 11.70 10.30
C ASP A 328 -9.49 12.21 11.01
N TYR A 329 -9.35 12.65 12.25
CA TYR A 329 -10.37 13.38 12.99
C TYR A 329 -10.33 14.88 12.63
N ILE A 330 -11.51 15.46 12.45
CA ILE A 330 -11.69 16.91 12.44
C ILE A 330 -12.32 17.30 13.77
N GLN A 331 -11.55 18.04 14.58
CA GLN A 331 -11.97 18.51 15.89
C GLN A 331 -12.12 20.01 15.87
N ARG A 332 -13.29 20.49 16.30
CA ARG A 332 -13.56 21.93 16.37
C ARG A 332 -14.29 22.32 17.63
N VAL A 333 -14.00 23.53 18.09
CA VAL A 333 -14.71 24.21 19.16
C VAL A 333 -15.43 25.42 18.59
N TYR A 334 -16.68 25.64 19.01
CA TYR A 334 -17.40 26.89 18.77
C TYR A 334 -18.09 27.38 20.03
N ARG A 335 -18.30 28.69 20.14
CA ARG A 335 -19.08 29.29 21.22
C ARG A 335 -20.52 29.50 20.76
N ASN A 336 -21.48 28.90 21.44
CA ASN A 336 -22.88 29.18 21.21
C ASN A 336 -23.19 30.61 21.70
N ARG A 337 -23.69 31.46 20.80
CA ARG A 337 -23.97 32.88 21.10
C ARG A 337 -25.16 33.05 22.05
N GLY A 338 -26.08 32.09 22.12
CA GLY A 338 -27.30 32.19 22.92
C GLY A 338 -27.09 31.92 24.41
N ASP A 339 -26.29 30.91 24.76
CA ASP A 339 -26.02 30.52 26.16
C ASP A 339 -24.56 30.75 26.59
N GLY A 340 -23.71 31.28 25.68
CA GLY A 340 -22.31 31.56 25.92
C GLY A 340 -21.42 30.30 26.06
N THR A 341 -21.99 29.10 25.90
CA THR A 341 -21.30 27.84 26.15
C THR A 341 -20.37 27.46 25.01
N THR A 342 -19.21 26.90 25.37
CA THR A 342 -18.26 26.31 24.44
C THR A 342 -18.74 24.90 24.09
N ARG A 343 -18.90 24.64 22.80
CA ARG A 343 -19.37 23.36 22.25
C ARG A 343 -18.27 22.71 21.44
N ARG A 344 -18.09 21.40 21.61
CA ARG A 344 -17.04 20.61 20.95
C ARG A 344 -17.66 19.65 19.93
N ARG A 345 -17.13 19.67 18.72
CA ARG A 345 -17.58 18.83 17.62
C ARG A 345 -16.43 18.00 17.10
N VAL A 346 -16.68 16.72 16.92
CA VAL A 346 -15.70 15.77 16.40
C VAL A 346 -16.32 15.03 15.23
N TRP A 347 -15.58 15.00 14.13
CA TRP A 347 -15.94 14.27 12.93
C TRP A 347 -14.79 13.37 12.52
N VAL A 348 -15.11 12.24 11.90
CA VAL A 348 -14.14 11.50 11.08
C VAL A 348 -14.22 12.05 9.66
N GLN A 349 -13.08 12.17 8.99
CA GLN A 349 -12.99 12.49 7.57
C GLN A 349 -12.03 11.53 6.89
N GLY A 350 -12.40 11.04 5.72
CA GLY A 350 -11.51 10.22 4.91
C GLY A 350 -11.70 10.41 3.40
N ARG A 351 -10.62 10.09 2.68
CA ARG A 351 -10.55 9.98 1.22
C ARG A 351 -9.98 8.61 0.89
N PHE A 352 -10.70 7.86 0.09
CA PHE A 352 -10.34 6.50 -0.27
C PHE A 352 -10.43 6.32 -1.78
N GLN A 353 -9.46 5.66 -2.39
CA GLN A 353 -9.45 5.42 -3.83
C GLN A 353 -9.78 3.96 -4.13
N LYS A 354 -10.74 3.73 -5.02
CA LYS A 354 -10.92 2.39 -5.60
C LYS A 354 -9.70 2.09 -6.44
N PRO A 355 -9.01 0.98 -6.21
CA PRO A 355 -7.88 0.61 -7.04
C PRO A 355 -8.27 0.68 -8.51
N PHE A 356 -7.37 1.19 -9.35
CA PHE A 356 -7.51 1.01 -10.79
C PHE A 356 -7.66 -0.49 -11.05
N PRO A 357 -8.44 -0.86 -12.07
CA PRO A 357 -8.56 -2.26 -12.38
C PRO A 357 -7.17 -2.65 -12.83
N SER A 358 -6.52 -3.56 -12.11
CA SER A 358 -5.48 -4.37 -12.73
C SER A 358 -6.06 -4.81 -14.07
N SER A 359 -5.41 -4.41 -15.17
CA SER A 359 -6.02 -4.38 -16.49
C SER A 359 -6.72 -5.70 -16.83
N LYS A 360 -8.06 -5.71 -16.77
CA LYS A 360 -8.96 -6.89 -16.87
C LYS A 360 -8.63 -7.99 -15.84
N ARG A 361 -9.65 -8.48 -15.11
CA ARG A 361 -9.67 -9.93 -14.83
C ARG A 361 -9.76 -10.61 -16.18
N THR A 362 -8.61 -10.87 -16.77
CA THR A 362 -8.35 -12.05 -17.55
C THR A 362 -9.14 -13.18 -16.91
N SER A 363 -10.02 -13.83 -17.67
CA SER A 363 -10.62 -15.06 -17.18
C SER A 363 -9.51 -16.01 -16.71
N ASP A 364 -9.75 -16.99 -15.84
CA ASP A 364 -8.70 -17.97 -15.46
C ASP A 364 -8.00 -18.57 -16.70
N ARG A 365 -8.69 -18.61 -17.85
CA ARG A 365 -8.12 -18.98 -19.16
C ARG A 365 -7.10 -17.97 -19.70
N ASP A 366 -7.32 -16.67 -19.55
CA ASP A 366 -6.40 -15.62 -20.02
C ASP A 366 -5.20 -15.42 -19.07
N GLU A 367 -5.37 -15.57 -17.74
CA GLU A 367 -4.22 -15.56 -16.80
C GLU A 367 -3.31 -16.76 -17.07
N SER A 368 -3.91 -17.94 -17.29
CA SER A 368 -3.16 -19.13 -17.67
C SER A 368 -2.44 -18.96 -19.01
N LEU A 369 -3.01 -18.21 -19.97
CA LEU A 369 -2.39 -17.97 -21.27
C LEU A 369 -1.20 -17.00 -21.16
N LEU A 370 -1.36 -15.87 -20.47
CA LEU A 370 -0.27 -14.92 -20.21
C LEU A 370 0.86 -15.54 -19.39
N MET A 371 0.49 -16.36 -18.40
CA MET A 371 1.46 -17.15 -17.63
C MET A 371 2.19 -18.12 -18.56
N GLN A 372 1.47 -18.89 -19.39
CA GLN A 372 2.09 -19.82 -20.33
C GLN A 372 3.00 -19.13 -21.34
N GLU A 373 2.61 -17.96 -21.84
CA GLU A 373 3.41 -17.13 -22.74
C GLU A 373 4.68 -16.63 -22.06
N PHE A 374 4.57 -16.06 -20.86
CA PHE A 374 5.73 -15.67 -20.05
C PHE A 374 6.65 -16.86 -19.80
N MET A 375 6.08 -17.98 -19.38
CA MET A 375 6.82 -19.21 -19.06
C MET A 375 7.57 -19.79 -20.24
N SER A 376 6.98 -19.75 -21.44
CA SER A 376 7.65 -20.21 -22.66
C SER A 376 8.84 -19.34 -23.08
N THR A 377 8.97 -18.14 -22.52
CA THR A 377 9.98 -17.14 -22.91
C THR A 377 10.85 -16.65 -21.75
N SER A 378 10.67 -17.17 -20.53
CA SER A 378 11.30 -16.65 -19.31
C SER A 378 12.83 -16.69 -19.35
N THR A 379 13.42 -17.81 -19.78
CA THR A 379 14.88 -17.93 -19.99
C THR A 379 15.38 -16.93 -21.02
N GLN A 380 14.69 -16.83 -22.17
CA GLN A 380 15.08 -15.92 -23.25
C GLN A 380 15.01 -14.44 -22.82
N ARG A 381 14.04 -14.08 -21.96
CA ARG A 381 13.90 -12.73 -21.39
C ARG A 381 15.12 -12.36 -20.54
N TRP A 382 15.61 -13.29 -19.73
CA TRP A 382 16.83 -13.06 -18.95
C TRP A 382 18.09 -13.00 -19.80
N ASP A 383 18.25 -13.87 -20.80
CA ASP A 383 19.35 -13.76 -21.76
C ASP A 383 19.33 -12.39 -22.46
N ASN A 384 18.16 -11.94 -22.93
CA ASN A 384 18.01 -10.64 -23.58
C ASN A 384 18.31 -9.49 -22.62
N TYR A 385 17.84 -9.58 -21.38
CA TYR A 385 18.13 -8.59 -20.34
C TYR A 385 19.63 -8.42 -20.17
N TYR A 386 20.38 -9.52 -19.98
CA TYR A 386 21.82 -9.41 -19.82
C TYR A 386 22.49 -8.90 -21.09
N LYS A 387 22.09 -9.36 -22.29
CA LYS A 387 22.71 -8.96 -23.57
C LYS A 387 22.77 -7.45 -23.75
N ILE A 388 21.71 -6.74 -23.39
CA ILE A 388 21.62 -5.29 -23.58
C ILE A 388 22.26 -4.47 -22.45
N GLN A 389 22.58 -5.08 -21.30
CA GLN A 389 23.25 -4.35 -20.22
C GLN A 389 24.70 -4.01 -20.61
N PRO A 390 25.18 -2.79 -20.29
CA PRO A 390 26.55 -2.39 -20.59
C PRO A 390 27.55 -3.25 -19.81
N ASP A 391 28.47 -3.91 -20.53
CA ASP A 391 29.53 -4.71 -19.92
C ASP A 391 30.70 -3.83 -19.47
N SER A 392 30.48 -3.11 -18.36
CA SER A 392 31.48 -2.22 -17.78
C SER A 392 32.69 -2.94 -17.16
N LEU A 393 32.60 -4.24 -16.90
CA LEU A 393 33.63 -5.01 -16.17
C LEU A 393 34.66 -5.67 -17.10
N GLN A 394 34.33 -5.91 -18.37
CA GLN A 394 35.25 -6.54 -19.34
C GLN A 394 36.58 -5.80 -19.56
N GLN A 395 36.66 -4.51 -19.26
CA GLN A 395 37.87 -3.70 -19.48
C GLN A 395 38.67 -3.41 -18.21
N MET A 396 38.27 -3.91 -17.05
CA MET A 396 38.94 -3.63 -15.78
C MET A 396 40.07 -4.62 -15.50
N SER A 397 41.14 -4.15 -14.86
CA SER A 397 42.14 -5.01 -14.23
C SER A 397 41.59 -5.69 -12.97
N LEU A 398 42.25 -6.77 -12.52
CA LEU A 398 41.88 -7.47 -11.27
C LEU A 398 41.86 -6.54 -10.05
N GLY A 399 42.84 -5.63 -9.94
CA GLY A 399 42.91 -4.65 -8.84
C GLY A 399 41.77 -3.63 -8.86
N GLU A 400 41.37 -3.17 -10.04
CA GLU A 400 40.21 -2.27 -10.21
C GLU A 400 38.90 -2.97 -9.85
N ALA A 401 38.71 -4.20 -10.31
CA ALA A 401 37.52 -5.00 -10.01
C ALA A 401 37.36 -5.26 -8.50
N ILE A 402 38.45 -5.58 -7.79
CA ILE A 402 38.44 -5.79 -6.33
C ILE A 402 38.09 -4.49 -5.56
N SER A 403 38.48 -3.33 -6.09
CA SER A 403 38.36 -2.03 -5.41
C SER A 403 36.99 -1.35 -5.57
N LEU A 404 36.05 -1.96 -6.29
CA LEU A 404 34.72 -1.40 -6.55
C LEU A 404 33.92 -1.22 -5.24
N LYS A 405 33.53 0.03 -4.95
CA LYS A 405 32.89 0.46 -3.68
C LYS A 405 31.58 -0.25 -3.31
N ASN A 406 30.89 -0.88 -4.26
CA ASN A 406 29.58 -1.51 -4.05
C ASN A 406 29.60 -3.05 -3.99
N SER A 407 30.79 -3.65 -3.89
CA SER A 407 30.95 -5.10 -4.08
C SER A 407 30.62 -5.97 -2.86
N ASN A 408 30.55 -5.40 -1.65
CA ASN A 408 30.56 -6.19 -0.39
C ASN A 408 29.18 -6.26 0.32
N ASN A 409 28.10 -6.47 -0.44
CA ASN A 409 26.73 -6.47 0.10
C ASN A 409 26.40 -7.67 1.02
N LEU A 410 26.96 -8.87 0.82
CA LEU A 410 26.60 -10.05 1.63
C LEU A 410 26.98 -9.90 3.11
N LEU A 411 28.07 -9.18 3.41
CA LEU A 411 28.45 -8.87 4.80
C LEU A 411 27.39 -8.03 5.54
N GLN A 412 26.63 -7.21 4.82
CA GLN A 412 25.58 -6.38 5.39
C GLN A 412 24.25 -7.13 5.50
N ILE A 413 23.98 -8.02 4.54
CA ILE A 413 22.71 -8.76 4.46
C ILE A 413 22.74 -9.98 5.39
N PHE A 414 23.85 -10.71 5.44
CA PHE A 414 24.02 -11.94 6.21
C PHE A 414 25.33 -11.89 7.02
N PRO A 415 25.41 -11.00 8.03
CA PRO A 415 26.64 -10.80 8.81
C PRO A 415 27.03 -12.03 9.63
N ILE A 416 26.09 -12.92 9.97
CA ILE A 416 26.35 -14.13 10.75
C ILE A 416 27.17 -15.11 9.91
N GLU A 417 26.78 -15.35 8.66
CA GLU A 417 27.41 -16.33 7.78
C GLU A 417 28.69 -15.80 7.13
N PHE A 418 28.72 -14.51 6.76
CA PHE A 418 29.84 -13.94 6.02
C PHE A 418 30.82 -13.14 6.88
N GLY A 419 30.49 -12.87 8.14
CA GLY A 419 31.29 -12.01 9.03
C GLY A 419 32.73 -12.48 9.23
N GLN A 420 32.99 -13.79 9.12
CA GLN A 420 34.34 -14.36 9.21
C GLN A 420 35.29 -13.78 8.14
N TRP A 421 34.83 -13.57 6.90
CA TRP A 421 35.68 -13.01 5.83
C TRP A 421 35.77 -11.47 5.84
N LYS A 422 35.24 -10.79 6.86
CA LYS A 422 35.26 -9.32 6.93
C LYS A 422 36.67 -8.73 6.83
N SER A 423 37.65 -9.36 7.49
CA SER A 423 39.06 -8.93 7.48
C SER A 423 39.67 -8.95 6.07
N LEU A 424 39.24 -9.85 5.19
CA LEU A 424 39.67 -9.88 3.80
C LEU A 424 39.09 -8.72 3.01
N LEU A 425 37.90 -8.25 3.35
CA LEU A 425 37.15 -7.27 2.56
C LEU A 425 37.40 -5.82 2.97
N ASP A 426 37.85 -5.58 4.21
CA ASP A 426 38.21 -4.25 4.70
C ASP A 426 39.51 -3.72 4.03
N PRO A 427 39.61 -2.40 3.77
CA PRO A 427 40.84 -1.82 3.22
C PRO A 427 41.98 -1.87 4.26
N PRO A 428 43.26 -1.96 3.83
CA PRO A 428 44.42 -2.20 4.71
C PRO A 428 44.58 -1.23 5.89
N ASN A 429 43.97 -0.03 5.83
CA ASN A 429 44.12 1.04 6.82
C ASN A 429 42.89 1.24 7.73
N ALA A 430 41.91 0.33 7.74
CA ALA A 430 40.67 0.49 8.51
C ALA A 430 40.81 0.28 10.04
N THR A 431 41.97 -0.14 10.53
CA THR A 431 42.25 -0.52 11.94
C THR A 431 42.21 0.62 12.98
N LYS A 432 41.73 1.83 12.64
CA LYS A 432 41.67 2.98 13.56
C LYS A 432 40.30 3.63 13.76
N ARG A 433 39.18 2.93 13.50
CA ARG A 433 37.84 3.43 13.92
C ARG A 433 37.24 2.57 15.03
N LYS A 434 37.01 3.23 16.17
CA LYS A 434 36.33 2.73 17.39
C LYS A 434 35.16 1.81 17.03
N ILE A 435 35.26 0.56 17.50
CA ILE A 435 34.15 -0.38 17.55
C ILE A 435 33.11 0.23 18.50
N CYS A 436 31.97 0.66 17.96
CA CYS A 436 30.78 0.95 18.76
C CYS A 436 30.12 -0.40 19.03
N ALA A 437 30.25 -0.90 20.27
CA ALA A 437 29.57 -2.10 20.70
C ALA A 437 28.05 -1.85 20.62
N THR A 438 27.38 -2.56 19.71
CA THR A 438 25.94 -2.74 19.79
C THR A 438 25.71 -3.95 20.69
N ASN A 439 24.89 -3.76 21.73
CA ASN A 439 24.44 -4.83 22.62
C ASN A 439 23.57 -5.80 21.80
N GLY A 440 24.20 -6.83 21.26
CA GLY A 440 23.54 -8.00 20.68
C GLY A 440 24.28 -9.22 21.21
N GLU A 441 23.55 -10.13 21.83
CA GLU A 441 24.08 -11.39 22.35
C GLU A 441 24.96 -12.08 21.30
N SER A 442 26.25 -12.19 21.60
CA SER A 442 27.16 -13.04 20.86
C SER A 442 26.79 -14.50 21.15
N ILE A 443 25.93 -15.06 20.30
CA ILE A 443 25.81 -16.51 20.23
C ILE A 443 27.19 -17.02 19.81
N LYS A 444 27.84 -17.76 20.72
CA LYS A 444 29.12 -18.41 20.47
C LYS A 444 28.99 -19.18 19.15
N ALA A 445 29.89 -18.90 18.21
CA ALA A 445 30.09 -19.74 17.03
C ALA A 445 30.46 -21.14 17.53
N GLU A 446 29.46 -22.01 17.69
CA GLU A 446 29.66 -23.39 18.07
C GLU A 446 30.33 -24.13 16.90
N SER A 447 31.65 -24.29 17.01
CA SER A 447 32.44 -25.41 16.47
C SER A 447 32.63 -25.55 14.94
N LEU A 448 32.79 -24.46 14.19
CA LEU A 448 33.52 -24.57 12.92
C LEU A 448 35.02 -24.58 13.21
N SER A 449 35.65 -25.76 13.12
CA SER A 449 37.09 -25.93 13.31
C SER A 449 37.88 -25.07 12.32
N GLU A 450 39.02 -24.53 12.77
CA GLU A 450 39.97 -23.63 12.09
C GLU A 450 40.64 -24.19 10.81
N SER A 451 39.99 -25.10 10.08
CA SER A 451 40.47 -25.69 8.83
C SER A 451 39.36 -26.16 7.87
N SER A 452 38.11 -25.75 8.08
CA SER A 452 36.97 -26.24 7.29
C SER A 452 36.74 -25.45 6.00
N ASN A 453 36.48 -26.15 4.89
CA ASN A 453 35.99 -25.57 3.65
C ASN A 453 34.51 -25.19 3.82
N VAL A 454 34.11 -24.00 3.36
CA VAL A 454 32.71 -23.57 3.31
C VAL A 454 32.25 -23.55 1.86
N THR A 455 31.21 -24.32 1.56
CA THR A 455 30.64 -24.44 0.22
C THR A 455 29.36 -23.61 0.10
N VAL A 456 29.34 -22.69 -0.85
CA VAL A 456 28.22 -21.80 -1.16
C VAL A 456 27.72 -22.08 -2.57
N ILE A 457 26.42 -22.24 -2.73
CA ILE A 457 25.77 -22.27 -4.04
C ILE A 457 24.99 -20.97 -4.21
N ASP A 458 25.33 -20.19 -5.24
CA ASP A 458 24.66 -18.93 -5.58
C ASP A 458 23.65 -19.19 -6.70
N VAL A 459 22.35 -19.15 -6.38
CA VAL A 459 21.26 -19.54 -7.27
C VAL A 459 20.55 -18.30 -7.82
N GLY A 460 20.47 -18.21 -9.14
CA GLY A 460 20.12 -16.97 -9.84
C GLY A 460 21.26 -15.96 -9.71
N CYS A 461 22.50 -16.43 -9.86
CA CYS A 461 23.69 -15.65 -9.54
C CYS A 461 23.89 -14.43 -10.45
N GLY A 462 23.24 -14.38 -11.61
CA GLY A 462 23.48 -13.37 -12.63
C GLY A 462 24.95 -13.35 -13.04
N VAL A 463 25.57 -12.17 -12.92
CA VAL A 463 27.00 -11.96 -13.18
C VAL A 463 27.89 -12.21 -11.94
N GLY A 464 27.35 -12.88 -10.91
CA GLY A 464 28.01 -13.24 -9.67
C GLY A 464 27.95 -12.17 -8.57
N SER A 465 27.92 -12.62 -7.32
CA SER A 465 28.06 -11.73 -6.17
C SER A 465 29.47 -11.15 -6.06
N GLY A 466 29.58 -9.82 -6.09
CA GLY A 466 30.84 -9.13 -5.87
C GLY A 466 31.51 -9.50 -4.54
N THR A 467 30.74 -9.90 -3.53
CA THR A 467 31.29 -10.28 -2.22
C THR A 467 32.00 -11.62 -2.33
N LEU A 468 31.34 -12.60 -2.96
CA LEU A 468 31.92 -13.92 -3.19
C LEU A 468 33.17 -13.80 -4.08
N LEU A 469 33.05 -13.12 -5.22
CA LEU A 469 34.17 -12.91 -6.16
C LEU A 469 35.37 -12.23 -5.51
N ASN A 470 35.14 -11.22 -4.66
CA ASN A 470 36.21 -10.54 -3.94
C ASN A 470 36.88 -11.44 -2.88
N ILE A 471 36.10 -12.22 -2.12
CA ILE A 471 36.66 -13.18 -1.14
C ILE A 471 37.52 -14.19 -1.89
N MET A 472 36.98 -14.78 -2.95
CA MET A 472 37.64 -15.80 -3.75
C MET A 472 38.96 -15.31 -4.38
N ALA A 473 38.92 -14.16 -5.07
CA ALA A 473 40.12 -13.60 -5.69
C ALA A 473 41.20 -13.24 -4.66
N LYS A 474 40.81 -12.70 -3.48
CA LYS A 474 41.77 -12.40 -2.41
C LYS A 474 42.36 -13.66 -1.77
N GLN A 475 41.56 -14.70 -1.55
CA GLN A 475 42.07 -15.99 -1.08
C GLN A 475 43.02 -16.63 -2.10
N GLN A 476 42.75 -16.47 -3.41
CA GLN A 476 43.66 -16.93 -4.46
C GLN A 476 44.97 -16.15 -4.50
N MET A 477 44.93 -14.82 -4.38
CA MET A 477 46.14 -13.98 -4.30
C MET A 477 46.99 -14.33 -3.07
N GLN A 478 46.34 -14.57 -1.92
CA GLN A 478 47.04 -15.01 -0.70
C GLN A 478 47.70 -16.38 -0.88
N ALA A 479 47.05 -17.32 -1.57
CA ALA A 479 47.62 -18.64 -1.84
C ALA A 479 48.86 -18.59 -2.76
N GLN A 480 49.01 -17.53 -3.57
CA GLN A 480 50.16 -17.34 -4.47
C GLN A 480 51.33 -16.59 -3.83
N LEU A 481 51.10 -15.90 -2.71
CA LEU A 481 52.12 -15.20 -1.94
C LEU A 481 52.58 -16.15 -0.83
N GLU A 482 53.72 -16.83 -0.99
CA GLU A 482 54.27 -17.84 -0.07
C GLU A 482 54.60 -17.33 1.37
N GLU A 483 54.21 -16.11 1.73
CA GLU A 483 54.43 -15.52 3.05
C GLU A 483 53.18 -14.78 3.51
N PHE A 484 52.48 -15.29 4.54
CA PHE A 484 51.95 -14.51 5.68
C PHE A 484 51.22 -15.44 6.67
N GLU A 485 51.69 -15.47 7.93
CA GLU A 485 50.93 -15.96 9.08
C GLU A 485 49.77 -15.00 9.39
N LEU A 486 48.67 -15.09 8.65
CA LEU A 486 47.40 -14.43 8.98
C LEU A 486 46.37 -15.50 9.35
N PRO A 487 45.46 -15.24 10.30
CA PRO A 487 44.53 -16.26 10.80
C PRO A 487 43.71 -16.84 9.65
N LEU A 488 43.79 -18.17 9.48
CA LEU A 488 43.17 -18.97 8.44
C LEU A 488 41.65 -18.75 8.46
N GLN A 489 41.15 -17.84 7.63
CA GLN A 489 39.73 -17.76 7.34
C GLN A 489 39.30 -19.07 6.65
N PRO A 490 38.08 -19.59 6.93
CA PRO A 490 37.59 -20.77 6.22
C PRO A 490 37.68 -20.58 4.71
N ARG A 491 38.08 -21.63 3.99
CA ARG A 491 38.26 -21.49 2.54
C ARG A 491 36.92 -21.56 1.83
N LEU A 492 36.68 -20.62 0.94
CA LEU A 492 35.41 -20.52 0.24
C LEU A 492 35.43 -21.35 -1.04
N ARG A 493 34.39 -22.14 -1.25
CA ARG A 493 34.08 -22.82 -2.51
C ARG A 493 32.74 -22.31 -2.99
N THR A 494 32.66 -21.89 -4.25
CA THR A 494 31.43 -21.33 -4.80
C THR A 494 31.01 -22.02 -6.09
N HIS A 495 29.71 -22.31 -6.16
CA HIS A 495 29.06 -22.85 -7.35
C HIS A 495 27.97 -21.87 -7.77
N HIS A 496 28.13 -21.29 -8.96
CA HIS A 496 27.22 -20.26 -9.47
C HIS A 496 26.25 -20.89 -10.47
N VAL A 497 24.96 -20.70 -10.26
CA VAL A 497 23.90 -21.30 -11.09
C VAL A 497 22.96 -20.21 -11.56
N ASP A 498 22.77 -20.11 -12.87
CA ASP A 498 21.79 -19.20 -13.47
C ASP A 498 21.11 -19.87 -14.67
N VAL A 499 19.90 -19.42 -15.01
CA VAL A 499 19.19 -19.89 -16.20
C VAL A 499 19.69 -19.20 -17.47
N SER A 500 20.27 -18.00 -17.33
CA SER A 500 20.79 -17.17 -18.41
C SER A 500 22.19 -17.61 -18.83
N PHE A 501 22.33 -18.02 -20.09
CA PHE A 501 23.64 -18.30 -20.68
C PHE A 501 24.48 -17.03 -20.75
N GLU A 502 23.87 -15.89 -21.10
CA GLU A 502 24.56 -14.61 -21.20
C GLU A 502 25.13 -14.16 -19.84
N ALA A 503 24.39 -14.36 -18.75
CA ALA A 503 24.85 -14.02 -17.41
C ALA A 503 26.07 -14.84 -17.00
N ILE A 504 26.02 -16.16 -17.21
CA ILE A 504 27.13 -17.07 -16.91
C ILE A 504 28.36 -16.74 -17.77
N GLN A 505 28.18 -16.45 -19.06
CA GLN A 505 29.27 -16.05 -19.94
C GLN A 505 29.95 -14.76 -19.46
N ARG A 506 29.18 -13.79 -18.95
CA ARG A 506 29.71 -12.55 -18.37
C ARG A 506 30.44 -12.80 -17.06
N LEU A 507 29.88 -13.63 -16.18
CA LEU A 507 30.53 -14.05 -14.93
C LEU A 507 31.89 -14.71 -15.21
N GLN A 508 31.94 -15.65 -16.14
CA GLN A 508 33.18 -16.33 -16.55
C GLN A 508 34.21 -15.35 -17.14
N ASN A 509 33.77 -14.20 -17.64
CA ASN A 509 34.65 -13.16 -18.15
C ASN A 509 35.17 -12.19 -17.09
N ASP A 510 34.60 -12.18 -15.87
CA ASP A 510 35.05 -11.31 -14.78
C ASP A 510 36.51 -11.62 -14.40
N PRO A 511 37.38 -10.59 -14.27
CA PRO A 511 38.79 -10.80 -13.91
C PRO A 511 38.98 -11.57 -12.59
N ARG A 512 38.08 -11.39 -11.62
CA ARG A 512 38.10 -12.09 -10.31
C ARG A 512 37.69 -13.55 -10.44
N TYR A 513 36.79 -13.87 -11.37
CA TYR A 513 36.44 -15.26 -11.68
C TYR A 513 37.63 -15.97 -12.32
N LYS A 514 38.19 -15.37 -13.38
CA LYS A 514 39.33 -15.91 -14.14
C LYS A 514 40.57 -16.11 -13.27
N SER A 515 40.85 -15.21 -12.33
CA SER A 515 42.01 -15.35 -11.45
C SER A 515 41.95 -16.61 -10.58
N VAL A 516 40.75 -17.01 -10.17
CA VAL A 516 40.50 -18.21 -9.36
C VAL A 516 40.47 -19.45 -10.25
N GLU A 517 39.74 -19.41 -11.36
CA GLU A 517 39.62 -20.53 -12.32
C GLU A 517 40.98 -20.96 -12.88
N SER A 518 41.82 -20.01 -13.29
CA SER A 518 43.17 -20.29 -13.80
C SER A 518 44.13 -20.88 -12.76
N GLY A 519 43.84 -20.66 -11.47
CA GLY A 519 44.60 -21.20 -10.35
C GLY A 519 44.27 -22.66 -10.01
N VAL A 520 43.24 -23.25 -10.61
CA VAL A 520 42.77 -24.63 -10.34
C VAL A 520 43.68 -25.71 -10.96
N ASN A 521 44.61 -25.33 -11.86
CA ASN A 521 45.49 -26.28 -12.54
C ASN A 521 46.64 -26.84 -11.68
N ASP A 522 46.85 -26.33 -10.46
CA ASP A 522 47.87 -26.86 -9.55
C ASP A 522 47.21 -27.83 -8.56
N VAL A 523 47.60 -29.10 -8.62
CA VAL A 523 46.95 -30.27 -8.00
C VAL A 523 47.25 -30.33 -6.49
N THR A 524 46.96 -29.25 -5.77
CA THR A 524 46.89 -29.28 -4.30
C THR A 524 45.42 -29.14 -3.91
N THR A 525 44.94 -30.05 -3.07
CA THR A 525 43.55 -30.12 -2.56
C THR A 525 43.11 -28.89 -1.75
N GLU A 526 43.99 -27.90 -1.65
CA GLU A 526 43.79 -26.74 -0.84
C GLU A 526 43.20 -25.57 -1.63
N ALA A 527 43.43 -25.34 -2.93
CA ALA A 527 42.99 -24.14 -3.69
C ALA A 527 41.49 -23.72 -3.54
N PRO A 528 41.14 -22.40 -3.59
CA PRO A 528 39.73 -21.97 -3.63
C PRO A 528 39.07 -22.47 -4.92
N VAL A 529 37.82 -22.92 -4.85
CA VAL A 529 37.12 -23.53 -6.00
C VAL A 529 35.97 -22.64 -6.45
N ILE A 530 35.99 -22.22 -7.71
CA ILE A 530 34.88 -21.52 -8.36
C ILE A 530 34.38 -22.32 -9.55
N THR A 531 33.07 -22.46 -9.68
CA THR A 531 32.44 -23.05 -10.86
C THR A 531 31.17 -22.28 -11.21
N SER A 532 30.74 -22.40 -12.46
CA SER A 532 29.52 -21.78 -12.97
C SER A 532 28.80 -22.73 -13.92
N THR A 533 27.46 -22.71 -13.93
CA THR A 533 26.67 -23.57 -14.82
C THR A 533 25.35 -22.92 -15.20
N VAL A 534 24.94 -23.11 -16.46
CA VAL A 534 23.61 -22.74 -16.94
C VAL A 534 22.64 -23.86 -16.58
N ALA A 535 21.69 -23.61 -15.68
CA ALA A 535 20.68 -24.59 -15.29
C ALA A 535 19.37 -23.94 -14.82
N ASP A 536 18.26 -24.59 -15.17
CA ASP A 536 16.92 -24.24 -14.67
C ASP A 536 16.58 -25.09 -13.45
N ILE A 537 16.70 -24.49 -12.27
CA ILE A 537 16.46 -25.14 -10.99
C ILE A 537 14.97 -25.43 -10.70
N THR A 538 14.05 -25.04 -11.58
CA THR A 538 12.61 -25.29 -11.42
C THR A 538 12.19 -26.66 -11.97
N THR A 539 13.04 -27.30 -12.78
CA THR A 539 12.75 -28.59 -13.42
C THR A 539 13.10 -29.77 -12.51
N SER A 540 12.52 -30.95 -12.74
CA SER A 540 12.81 -32.16 -11.96
C SER A 540 14.08 -32.90 -12.39
N GLN A 541 14.70 -32.51 -13.51
CA GLN A 541 15.91 -33.13 -14.07
C GLN A 541 17.16 -32.23 -13.96
N TRP A 542 17.08 -31.13 -13.23
CA TRP A 542 18.10 -30.07 -13.23
C TRP A 542 19.45 -30.49 -12.65
N LEU A 543 19.55 -31.59 -11.90
CA LEU A 543 20.82 -32.11 -11.36
C LEU A 543 21.68 -32.66 -12.50
N PRO A 544 22.67 -31.91 -13.01
CA PRO A 544 23.62 -32.44 -13.96
C PRO A 544 24.41 -33.54 -13.23
N THR A 545 24.85 -34.57 -13.96
CA THR A 545 25.72 -35.64 -13.44
C THR A 545 26.99 -35.09 -12.75
N TYR A 546 27.37 -33.84 -13.06
CA TYR A 546 28.47 -33.07 -12.46
C TYR A 546 28.26 -32.65 -11.00
N PHE A 547 27.01 -32.64 -10.52
CA PHE A 547 26.64 -32.11 -9.19
C PHE A 547 26.02 -33.18 -8.26
N LYS A 548 26.15 -34.47 -8.60
CA LYS A 548 25.68 -35.58 -7.74
C LYS A 548 26.33 -35.62 -6.35
N ASP A 549 27.45 -34.94 -6.15
CA ASP A 549 28.18 -34.86 -4.88
C ASP A 549 27.87 -33.58 -4.07
N LEU A 550 26.91 -32.75 -4.51
CA LEU A 550 26.53 -31.49 -3.85
C LEU A 550 25.51 -31.63 -2.71
N SER A 551 25.21 -32.81 -2.17
CA SER A 551 24.47 -32.91 -0.90
C SER A 551 25.30 -32.45 0.32
N SER A 552 26.09 -31.40 0.12
CA SER A 552 27.25 -31.00 0.92
C SER A 552 27.36 -29.48 1.11
N ALA A 553 26.53 -28.66 0.46
CA ALA A 553 26.64 -27.20 0.62
C ALA A 553 26.29 -26.74 2.04
N ASP A 554 27.08 -25.81 2.56
CA ASP A 554 26.83 -25.12 3.82
C ASP A 554 25.72 -24.07 3.64
N PHE A 555 25.82 -23.29 2.56
CA PHE A 555 24.92 -22.21 2.26
C PHE A 555 24.38 -22.28 0.83
N VAL A 556 23.09 -22.00 0.67
CA VAL A 556 22.50 -21.67 -0.63
C VAL A 556 22.01 -20.24 -0.57
N LEU A 557 22.47 -19.39 -1.49
CA LEU A 557 22.01 -18.02 -1.64
C LEU A 557 20.83 -17.96 -2.61
N LEU A 558 19.74 -17.34 -2.17
CA LEU A 558 18.58 -17.00 -2.98
C LEU A 558 18.34 -15.50 -2.86
N LEU A 559 19.10 -14.73 -3.65
CA LEU A 559 19.03 -13.27 -3.66
C LEU A 559 18.32 -12.78 -4.92
N PHE A 560 17.12 -12.22 -4.73
CA PHE A 560 16.29 -11.68 -5.81
C PHE A 560 16.01 -12.68 -6.94
N SER A 561 16.07 -13.97 -6.64
CA SER A 561 16.00 -15.05 -7.64
C SER A 561 14.62 -15.69 -7.71
N LEU A 562 13.95 -15.89 -6.58
CA LEU A 562 12.63 -16.51 -6.55
C LEU A 562 11.55 -15.59 -7.14
N SER A 563 11.69 -14.27 -7.01
CA SER A 563 10.74 -13.32 -7.61
C SER A 563 10.65 -13.40 -9.12
N ALA A 564 11.68 -13.94 -9.79
CA ALA A 564 11.66 -14.18 -11.23
C ALA A 564 10.81 -15.41 -11.64
N MET A 565 10.40 -16.24 -10.69
CA MET A 565 9.83 -17.59 -10.90
C MET A 565 8.33 -17.68 -10.52
N GLY A 566 7.66 -16.56 -10.24
CA GLY A 566 6.30 -16.53 -9.68
C GLY A 566 5.23 -17.27 -10.51
N PRO A 567 4.00 -17.49 -9.99
CA PRO A 567 3.52 -17.23 -8.62
C PRO A 567 3.47 -18.49 -7.73
N TYR A 568 3.36 -18.29 -6.41
CA TYR A 568 3.37 -19.36 -5.39
C TYR A 568 2.09 -20.22 -5.35
N LYS A 569 0.91 -19.61 -5.55
CA LYS A 569 -0.41 -20.22 -5.27
C LYS A 569 -0.93 -21.21 -6.32
N GLN A 570 -0.15 -21.56 -7.34
CA GLN A 570 -0.56 -22.52 -8.38
C GLN A 570 -0.20 -23.97 -8.03
N GLN A 571 -1.03 -24.93 -8.50
CA GLN A 571 -0.85 -26.36 -8.22
C GLN A 571 0.50 -26.92 -8.74
N ASN A 572 1.05 -26.34 -9.82
CA ASN A 572 2.37 -26.67 -10.39
C ASN A 572 3.37 -25.52 -10.25
N SER A 573 3.50 -24.95 -9.03
CA SER A 573 4.37 -23.81 -8.80
C SER A 573 5.87 -24.16 -8.96
N MET A 574 6.54 -23.50 -9.90
CA MET A 574 8.00 -23.59 -10.07
C MET A 574 8.77 -23.24 -8.81
N LEU A 575 8.26 -22.29 -8.02
CA LEU A 575 8.86 -21.91 -6.73
C LEU A 575 8.96 -23.13 -5.79
N ARG A 576 7.92 -23.94 -5.73
CA ARG A 576 7.91 -25.15 -4.89
C ARG A 576 8.95 -26.16 -5.37
N ASN A 577 9.10 -26.32 -6.68
CA ASN A 577 10.13 -27.20 -7.24
C ASN A 577 11.54 -26.65 -6.98
N ALA A 578 11.75 -25.35 -7.25
CA ALA A 578 13.00 -24.65 -6.97
C ALA A 578 13.44 -24.81 -5.51
N VAL A 579 12.55 -24.57 -4.55
CA VAL A 579 12.87 -24.68 -3.13
C VAL A 579 13.09 -26.13 -2.68
N LYS A 580 12.33 -27.09 -3.23
CA LYS A 580 12.60 -28.54 -3.02
C LYS A 580 13.98 -28.94 -3.55
N ASN A 581 14.34 -28.43 -4.72
CA ASN A 581 15.64 -28.66 -5.35
C ASN A 581 16.78 -28.03 -4.54
N VAL A 582 16.58 -26.82 -4.02
CA VAL A 582 17.49 -26.18 -3.06
C VAL A 582 17.68 -27.02 -1.80
N ALA A 583 16.62 -27.65 -1.28
CA ALA A 583 16.74 -28.57 -0.15
C ALA A 583 17.67 -29.76 -0.43
N SER A 584 17.72 -30.25 -1.69
CA SER A 584 18.62 -31.34 -2.08
C SER A 584 20.10 -30.91 -2.16
N MET A 585 20.37 -29.61 -2.37
CA MET A 585 21.72 -29.04 -2.45
C MET A 585 22.40 -28.88 -1.07
N LEU A 586 21.62 -28.80 0.01
CA LEU A 586 22.18 -28.55 1.34
C LEU A 586 22.54 -29.84 2.05
N LYS A 587 23.63 -29.83 2.82
CA LYS A 587 23.87 -30.86 3.84
C LYS A 587 22.89 -30.71 5.02
N PRO A 588 22.68 -31.75 5.83
CA PRO A 588 21.96 -31.59 7.10
C PRO A 588 22.57 -30.48 7.95
N GLY A 589 21.75 -29.57 8.47
CA GLY A 589 22.18 -28.37 9.19
C GLY A 589 22.57 -27.18 8.30
N GLY A 590 22.68 -27.35 6.98
CA GLY A 590 22.95 -26.27 6.02
C GLY A 590 21.82 -25.23 5.97
N VAL A 591 22.13 -24.02 5.54
CA VAL A 591 21.23 -22.85 5.64
C VAL A 591 20.97 -22.23 4.27
N VAL A 592 19.71 -21.98 3.95
CA VAL A 592 19.31 -21.09 2.86
C VAL A 592 19.31 -19.66 3.36
N LEU A 593 19.98 -18.78 2.61
CA LEU A 593 20.04 -17.35 2.85
C LEU A 593 19.19 -16.66 1.78
N PHE A 594 18.01 -16.19 2.18
CA PHE A 594 16.97 -15.69 1.29
C PHE A 594 16.79 -14.16 1.44
N ARG A 595 16.74 -13.45 0.32
CA ARG A 595 16.20 -12.09 0.28
C ARG A 595 15.57 -11.82 -1.07
N ASP A 596 14.33 -11.34 -1.07
CA ASP A 596 13.61 -10.99 -2.29
C ASP A 596 12.68 -9.78 -2.09
N PHE A 597 11.98 -9.35 -3.15
CA PHE A 597 11.05 -8.22 -3.09
C PHE A 597 9.82 -8.55 -2.24
N GLY A 598 9.49 -7.65 -1.31
CA GLY A 598 8.33 -7.81 -0.44
C GLY A 598 7.13 -7.03 -0.92
N SER A 599 5.94 -7.47 -0.51
CA SER A 599 4.70 -6.72 -0.74
C SER A 599 4.82 -5.29 -0.22
N TYR A 600 4.16 -4.36 -0.91
CA TYR A 600 4.19 -2.92 -0.67
C TYR A 600 5.53 -2.23 -0.97
N ASP A 601 6.47 -2.90 -1.66
CA ASP A 601 7.65 -2.24 -2.22
C ASP A 601 7.23 -1.11 -3.19
N ASP A 602 7.96 0.01 -3.18
CA ASP A 602 7.71 1.15 -4.08
C ASP A 602 7.64 0.74 -5.56
N ASP A 603 8.37 -0.29 -6.00
CA ASP A 603 8.26 -0.79 -7.38
C ASP A 603 6.92 -1.52 -7.59
N GLN A 604 6.41 -2.27 -6.60
CA GLN A 604 5.08 -2.88 -6.69
C GLN A 604 3.99 -1.82 -6.81
N LEU A 605 4.07 -0.78 -5.98
CA LEU A 605 3.09 0.31 -5.99
C LEU A 605 3.10 1.08 -7.33
N GLN A 606 4.28 1.28 -7.92
CA GLN A 606 4.41 1.85 -9.26
C GLN A 606 3.85 0.91 -10.34
N LEU A 607 4.20 -0.38 -10.31
CA LEU A 607 3.73 -1.36 -11.28
C LEU A 607 2.21 -1.57 -11.20
N ASN A 608 1.60 -1.47 -10.02
CA ASN A 608 0.14 -1.44 -9.86
C ASN A 608 -0.52 -0.30 -10.67
N SER A 609 0.21 0.78 -10.94
CA SER A 609 -0.25 1.92 -11.72
C SER A 609 0.11 1.81 -13.22
N CYS A 610 0.94 0.84 -13.61
CA CYS A 610 1.38 0.62 -14.99
C CYS A 610 0.43 -0.35 -15.71
N PHE A 611 -0.37 0.17 -16.63
CA PHE A 611 -1.29 -0.63 -17.44
C PHE A 611 -0.57 -1.74 -18.22
N GLY A 612 -1.05 -2.98 -18.15
CA GLY A 612 -0.47 -4.13 -18.85
C GLY A 612 0.77 -4.74 -18.19
N SER A 613 1.25 -4.18 -17.07
CA SER A 613 2.39 -4.74 -16.35
C SER A 613 2.03 -5.98 -15.51
N GLN A 614 0.79 -6.13 -15.05
CA GLN A 614 0.43 -7.24 -14.17
C GLN A 614 0.16 -8.54 -14.94
N ILE A 615 0.90 -9.60 -14.62
CA ILE A 615 0.69 -10.96 -15.14
C ILE A 615 -0.41 -11.66 -14.32
N CYS A 616 -0.27 -11.65 -13.00
CA CYS A 616 -1.28 -12.15 -12.05
C CYS A 616 -1.12 -11.45 -10.69
N SER A 617 -1.87 -11.86 -9.66
CA SER A 617 -1.72 -11.30 -8.31
C SER A 617 -0.26 -11.32 -7.84
N ASN A 618 0.25 -10.17 -7.40
CA ASN A 618 1.63 -9.95 -6.96
C ASN A 618 2.73 -10.26 -7.98
N PHE A 619 2.41 -10.55 -9.25
CA PHE A 619 3.38 -10.87 -10.30
C PHE A 619 3.26 -9.92 -11.49
N TYR A 620 4.36 -9.25 -11.84
CA TYR A 620 4.36 -8.15 -12.81
C TYR A 620 5.52 -8.28 -13.80
N LEU A 621 5.28 -7.97 -15.06
CA LEU A 621 6.29 -7.62 -16.06
C LEU A 621 6.89 -6.26 -15.72
N ARG A 622 8.23 -6.18 -15.77
CA ARG A 622 8.98 -4.93 -15.78
C ARG A 622 9.16 -4.50 -17.23
N ASP A 623 8.92 -3.23 -17.53
CA ASP A 623 9.20 -2.69 -18.86
C ASP A 623 10.66 -2.98 -19.26
N GLY A 624 10.86 -3.57 -20.44
CA GLY A 624 12.17 -3.56 -21.08
C GLY A 624 12.43 -2.14 -21.53
N ASP A 625 13.58 -1.56 -21.16
CA ASP A 625 13.96 -0.20 -21.54
C ASP A 625 13.63 0.06 -23.02
N ALA A 626 12.69 0.99 -23.25
CA ALA A 626 12.16 1.34 -24.54
C ALA A 626 13.27 1.73 -25.52
N SER A 627 13.70 0.77 -26.34
CA SER A 627 14.61 1.01 -27.47
C SER A 627 14.48 -0.04 -28.60
N GLY A 628 13.33 -0.69 -28.75
CA GLY A 628 13.01 -1.44 -29.99
C GLY A 628 12.04 -2.60 -29.81
N GLU A 629 11.45 -3.05 -30.93
CA GLU A 629 10.43 -4.10 -31.08
C GLU A 629 10.86 -5.52 -30.63
N GLN A 630 11.94 -5.69 -29.86
CA GLN A 630 12.53 -7.00 -29.51
C GLN A 630 12.79 -7.25 -28.00
N ALA A 631 12.56 -6.30 -27.11
CA ALA A 631 12.78 -6.52 -25.67
C ALA A 631 11.53 -7.10 -24.98
N MET A 632 11.44 -8.43 -24.91
CA MET A 632 10.53 -9.10 -23.99
C MET A 632 10.99 -8.80 -22.54
N GLY A 633 10.26 -7.97 -21.79
CA GLY A 633 10.64 -7.57 -20.41
C GLY A 633 10.72 -8.73 -19.41
N THR A 634 11.50 -8.58 -18.34
CA THR A 634 11.59 -9.56 -17.23
C THR A 634 10.39 -9.43 -16.29
N ALA A 635 10.18 -10.39 -15.37
CA ALA A 635 9.09 -10.31 -14.39
C ALA A 635 9.59 -10.29 -12.94
N VAL A 636 8.70 -9.88 -12.04
CA VAL A 636 8.92 -9.79 -10.60
C VAL A 636 7.68 -10.15 -9.81
N TYR A 637 7.87 -11.04 -8.85
CA TYR A 637 6.90 -11.39 -7.82
C TYR A 637 7.22 -10.67 -6.51
N PHE A 638 6.20 -10.14 -5.84
CA PHE A 638 6.33 -9.48 -4.53
C PHE A 638 5.73 -10.35 -3.43
N PHE A 639 6.59 -10.85 -2.55
CA PHE A 639 6.24 -11.83 -1.54
C PHE A 639 5.66 -11.22 -0.27
N ASP A 640 4.68 -11.89 0.32
CA ASP A 640 4.37 -11.72 1.74
C ASP A 640 5.14 -12.71 2.64
N LEU A 641 5.20 -12.40 3.94
CA LEU A 641 5.95 -13.22 4.89
C LEU A 641 5.37 -14.63 5.05
N GLU A 642 4.05 -14.78 4.94
CA GLU A 642 3.42 -16.09 5.15
C GLU A 642 3.62 -16.97 3.92
N GLU A 643 3.54 -16.41 2.71
CA GLU A 643 3.87 -17.11 1.46
C GLU A 643 5.30 -17.67 1.50
N VAL A 644 6.28 -16.89 1.95
CA VAL A 644 7.66 -17.35 2.09
C VAL A 644 7.79 -18.39 3.18
N ARG A 645 7.14 -18.19 4.34
CA ARG A 645 7.14 -19.17 5.43
C ARG A 645 6.62 -20.52 4.96
N GLU A 646 5.45 -20.54 4.36
CA GLU A 646 4.84 -21.76 3.85
C GLU A 646 5.71 -22.42 2.77
N LEU A 647 6.27 -21.64 1.84
CA LEU A 647 7.11 -22.17 0.76
C LEU A 647 8.31 -22.97 1.30
N PHE A 648 9.03 -22.43 2.29
CA PHE A 648 10.20 -23.11 2.87
C PHE A 648 9.81 -24.20 3.87
N VAL A 649 8.82 -23.97 4.74
CA VAL A 649 8.39 -24.98 5.71
C VAL A 649 7.81 -26.22 5.01
N ASN A 650 7.02 -26.05 3.94
CA ASN A 650 6.50 -27.17 3.16
C ASN A 650 7.59 -27.94 2.40
N ALA A 651 8.75 -27.34 2.17
CA ALA A 651 9.94 -28.01 1.64
C ALA A 651 10.81 -28.67 2.73
N GLY A 652 10.37 -28.63 3.99
CA GLY A 652 11.02 -29.30 5.12
C GLY A 652 12.07 -28.46 5.84
N PHE A 653 12.09 -27.13 5.66
CA PHE A 653 13.02 -26.25 6.35
C PHE A 653 12.49 -25.75 7.70
N GLU A 654 13.41 -25.53 8.64
CA GLU A 654 13.19 -24.77 9.88
C GLU A 654 13.41 -23.27 9.62
N VAL A 655 12.54 -22.41 10.17
CA VAL A 655 12.69 -20.95 10.04
C VAL A 655 13.60 -20.43 11.15
N LEU A 656 14.78 -19.92 10.79
CA LEU A 656 15.70 -19.28 11.74
C LEU A 656 15.43 -17.77 11.86
N GLN A 657 15.08 -17.12 10.75
CA GLN A 657 14.76 -15.70 10.67
C GLN A 657 13.81 -15.50 9.49
N LEU A 658 12.79 -14.65 9.64
CA LEU A 658 11.90 -14.25 8.55
C LEU A 658 11.21 -12.93 8.89
N GLU A 659 11.55 -11.87 8.17
CA GLU A 659 11.06 -10.52 8.44
C GLU A 659 11.03 -9.63 7.18
N TYR A 660 10.25 -8.54 7.26
CA TYR A 660 10.35 -7.46 6.29
C TYR A 660 11.50 -6.52 6.65
N ILE A 661 12.27 -6.12 5.64
CA ILE A 661 13.27 -5.06 5.76
C ILE A 661 12.81 -3.86 4.93
N ASN A 662 12.49 -2.77 5.63
CA ASN A 662 12.01 -1.53 5.05
C ASN A 662 13.14 -0.50 5.00
N ARG A 663 13.42 0.03 3.81
CA ARG A 663 14.39 1.13 3.64
C ARG A 663 13.71 2.34 3.01
N PRO A 664 13.40 3.39 3.81
CA PRO A 664 12.93 4.63 3.25
C PRO A 664 14.04 5.30 2.43
N TYR A 665 13.68 5.92 1.33
CA TYR A 665 14.57 6.71 0.50
C TYR A 665 13.84 7.89 -0.14
N SER A 666 14.62 8.91 -0.50
CA SER A 666 14.11 10.10 -1.18
C SER A 666 14.74 10.16 -2.58
N LYS A 667 13.91 10.20 -3.63
CA LYS A 667 14.40 10.48 -4.98
C LYS A 667 14.63 11.99 -5.11
N SER A 668 15.88 12.44 -5.09
CA SER A 668 16.21 13.76 -5.61
C SER A 668 16.20 13.65 -7.13
N GLY A 669 15.31 14.39 -7.80
CA GLY A 669 15.31 14.44 -9.26
C GLY A 669 16.69 14.84 -9.75
N LYS A 670 17.28 14.06 -10.68
CA LYS A 670 18.50 14.46 -11.41
C LYS A 670 18.15 15.62 -12.36
N GLN A 671 17.93 16.80 -11.79
CA GLN A 671 18.04 18.14 -12.35
C GLN A 671 17.56 19.09 -11.24
N SER A 672 18.49 19.74 -10.54
CA SER A 672 18.19 20.59 -9.38
C SER A 672 17.44 21.88 -9.72
N LYS A 673 16.99 22.06 -10.98
CA LYS A 673 16.25 23.23 -11.46
C LYS A 673 14.72 23.06 -11.48
N ASN A 674 14.20 21.84 -11.24
CA ASN A 674 12.76 21.56 -11.27
C ASN A 674 12.19 21.10 -9.91
N LEU A 675 12.90 21.34 -8.81
CA LEU A 675 12.49 20.89 -7.46
C LEU A 675 11.27 21.64 -6.89
N THR A 676 10.92 22.81 -7.45
CA THR A 676 9.79 23.62 -6.97
C THR A 676 8.46 23.31 -7.66
N VAL A 677 8.45 22.49 -8.72
CA VAL A 677 7.24 22.20 -9.52
C VAL A 677 6.65 20.81 -9.21
N ASN A 678 7.41 19.90 -8.59
CA ASN A 678 7.05 18.48 -8.44
C ASN A 678 6.86 17.98 -6.99
N GLY A 679 6.45 18.86 -6.07
CA GLY A 679 6.22 18.49 -4.68
C GLY A 679 7.50 18.09 -3.94
N GLY A 680 7.53 18.31 -2.62
CA GLY A 680 8.67 17.92 -1.79
C GLY A 680 9.05 16.44 -1.99
N ALA A 681 10.26 16.08 -1.57
CA ALA A 681 10.77 14.71 -1.67
C ALA A 681 9.73 13.68 -1.17
N ILE A 682 9.08 12.96 -2.09
CA ILE A 682 8.18 11.86 -1.75
C ILE A 682 9.05 10.78 -1.09
N LYS A 683 8.79 10.54 0.20
CA LYS A 683 9.46 9.48 0.97
C LYS A 683 8.93 8.14 0.47
N ARG A 684 9.72 7.47 -0.36
CA ARG A 684 9.43 6.14 -0.91
C ARG A 684 10.06 5.08 -0.04
N THR A 685 9.53 3.86 -0.06
CA THR A 685 10.06 2.76 0.76
C THR A 685 10.36 1.55 -0.10
N ARG A 686 11.61 1.07 -0.06
CA ARG A 686 11.93 -0.27 -0.56
C ARG A 686 11.58 -1.28 0.51
N VAL A 687 10.93 -2.37 0.12
CA VAL A 687 10.50 -3.46 1.00
C VAL A 687 11.09 -4.76 0.48
N TRP A 688 11.79 -5.47 1.35
CA TRP A 688 12.34 -6.79 1.06
C TRP A 688 11.85 -7.80 2.08
N VAL A 689 11.56 -9.02 1.64
CA VAL A 689 11.47 -10.16 2.56
C VAL A 689 12.87 -10.71 2.75
N HIS A 690 13.29 -10.86 4.00
CA HIS A 690 14.57 -11.40 4.39
C HIS A 690 14.37 -12.64 5.25
N GLY A 691 15.08 -13.73 4.95
CA GLY A 691 14.93 -14.97 5.68
C GLY A 691 16.17 -15.84 5.73
N ARG A 692 16.23 -16.68 6.77
CA ARG A 692 17.24 -17.72 6.97
C ARG A 692 16.51 -19.01 7.32
N PHE A 693 16.77 -20.07 6.56
CA PHE A 693 16.06 -21.34 6.68
C PHE A 693 17.04 -22.49 6.81
N ARG A 694 16.93 -23.31 7.84
CA ARG A 694 17.85 -24.43 8.10
C ARG A 694 17.26 -25.74 7.60
N LYS A 695 18.06 -26.53 6.88
CA LYS A 695 17.73 -27.93 6.62
C LYS A 695 17.92 -28.74 7.91
N PRO A 696 16.89 -29.44 8.43
CA PRO A 696 16.99 -30.19 9.67
C PRO A 696 18.20 -31.14 9.69
N SER A 697 18.87 -31.24 10.84
CA SER A 697 20.05 -32.11 11.02
C SER A 697 19.69 -33.59 11.13
N ASN A 698 18.42 -33.91 11.42
CA ASN A 698 17.95 -35.26 11.66
C ASN A 698 17.07 -35.74 10.50
N ILE A 699 17.59 -36.64 9.67
CA ILE A 699 16.73 -37.59 8.96
C ILE A 699 16.52 -38.73 9.96
N MET A 700 15.33 -38.81 10.56
CA MET A 700 14.91 -40.04 11.24
C MET A 700 14.54 -41.10 10.21
#